data_AF-A0A7C7CZN7-F1
#
_entry.id   AF-A0A7C7CZN7-F1
#
_cell.length_a   1.000
_cell.length_b   1.000
_cell.length_c   1.000
_cell.angle_alpha   90.00
_cell.angle_beta   90.00
_cell.angle_gamma   90.00
#
_symmetry.space_group_name_H-M   'P 1'
#
loop_
_entity.id
_entity.type
_entity.pdbx_description
1 polymer ?
#
loop_
_entity_poly.entity_id
_entity_poly.type
_entity_poly.pdbx_seq_one_letter_code
_entity_poly.pdbx_strand_id
1 'polypeptide(L)'
;NGGFPERYEIDPESGLLTNGENVLAIQVHNYNITSSDMSLIPFFTLGMVQAPDNPSGTPDILNFSLTNLHTNFKIKSEGEPVLLTHPSGELMDVVDSTAIPTDISYGRQPDGSDTWLFFPEPTPQAPNDTEGFSEFCETPQVSHQGGFYSGPVIISLSINSDTHQIYYTLDGSIPSEDSFIYSEPIFIATTMVLRAAAIHSECFPGEVTTHSFLIGEESTLPVVSLTSDPFNLWDEDYGIYVMGPNAQWDFPYFGANFWEDWERPIHVELFEPNGELGFSLDAGVKIFGGWSRGFPQKSLAIYARPGYGTNEINYQVFPDKEIDSFVAIVLRNSGNEWFGSGQDNATMFRDGMHTSLMDNTGVEHQEYRPAAVYINGEYWGIHNLREKVNEEFLASNNPGVDPDELDELEANAEIIEGDNQDYLNMIDFVENNDLSNPDNYLIIEEQVNIENFIDYNIIQIYVGNTDWPGNNIKFWRPHIEGAKWKWILYDTDFGFGLFPGWASNVYHNTLLFALDDNGPGWPNPPWSTLLFRSLMENEEFQIKFINHFCYYLSTRFEPSYVVNQISDIVDNIAPEMPNHVSRWGGNIGQWNQNIIDVQEFGALRADIVFNHVGNYFGLNESSNLNVSVVPSNGGTVSVSGLIIPENPWTGEYFNDIPIEITAISNPGYSFSHWAGSTETEEGITVVLDGDLNVTAVFLEDDNPGIAVYINEILASNDTTNVDEAGEFDDWLELYNAGIESVNIEGLFLTDNADNLTKWTIPEEMVIQPQSHLLFWCDEDQEQGEFHTNFKLSSGGEFLALVDFDGITLLDSITFGPQSTDISYGRVSDGSSAWD
;
A
#
# COMPACT_ATOMS: atom_id res chain seq x y z
N ASN A 1 3.58 11.35 -18.63
CA ASN A 1 3.35 12.31 -17.53
C ASN A 1 4.49 13.28 -17.51
N GLY A 2 4.21 14.58 -17.55
CA GLY A 2 5.13 15.63 -18.03
C GLY A 2 6.33 16.00 -17.14
N GLY A 3 6.81 15.11 -16.27
CA GLY A 3 7.96 15.32 -15.38
C GLY A 3 7.85 16.52 -14.44
N PHE A 4 8.77 16.64 -13.48
CA PHE A 4 8.99 17.91 -12.80
C PHE A 4 9.56 18.93 -13.81
N PRO A 5 9.17 20.21 -13.76
CA PRO A 5 9.72 21.21 -14.67
C PRO A 5 11.24 21.33 -14.47
N GLU A 6 12.04 20.95 -15.48
CA GLU A 6 13.48 21.23 -15.45
C GLU A 6 13.71 22.75 -15.34
N ARG A 7 14.29 23.20 -14.22
CA ARG A 7 14.59 24.61 -14.00
C ARG A 7 15.86 25.01 -14.74
N TYR A 8 15.72 25.73 -15.84
CA TYR A 8 16.84 26.35 -16.54
C TYR A 8 17.03 27.81 -16.09
N GLU A 9 18.02 28.07 -15.23
CA GLU A 9 18.33 29.43 -14.81
C GLU A 9 19.12 30.20 -15.87
N ILE A 10 18.56 31.33 -16.31
CA ILE A 10 19.24 32.26 -17.19
C ILE A 10 19.98 33.28 -16.32
N ASP A 11 21.30 33.14 -16.21
CA ASP A 11 22.15 34.07 -15.47
C ASP A 11 21.99 35.50 -16.04
N PRO A 12 21.59 36.51 -15.24
CA PRO A 12 21.48 37.88 -15.69
C PRO A 12 22.81 38.50 -16.15
N GLU A 13 23.96 37.97 -15.73
CA GLU A 13 25.29 38.42 -16.17
C GLU A 13 25.70 37.88 -17.55
N SER A 14 24.97 36.88 -18.09
CA SER A 14 25.25 36.26 -19.39
C SER A 14 25.09 37.21 -20.59
N GLY A 15 24.50 38.40 -20.39
CA GLY A 15 24.27 39.40 -21.44
C GLY A 15 23.29 38.95 -22.51
N LEU A 16 22.49 37.91 -22.24
CA LEU A 16 21.48 37.38 -23.16
C LEU A 16 20.28 38.33 -23.35
N LEU A 17 20.03 39.19 -22.37
CA LEU A 17 18.95 40.18 -22.42
C LEU A 17 19.49 41.51 -22.94
N THR A 18 18.88 41.99 -24.02
CA THR A 18 19.15 43.31 -24.60
C THR A 18 18.07 44.31 -24.21
N ASN A 19 18.42 45.60 -24.22
CA ASN A 19 17.46 46.64 -23.90
C ASN A 19 16.46 46.79 -25.07
N GLY A 20 15.20 46.41 -24.86
CA GLY A 20 14.17 46.36 -25.90
C GLY A 20 13.43 45.02 -25.92
N GLU A 21 12.96 44.62 -27.10
CA GLU A 21 12.27 43.34 -27.30
C GLU A 21 13.28 42.20 -27.35
N ASN A 22 13.10 41.21 -26.48
CA ASN A 22 13.86 39.96 -26.47
C ASN A 22 12.92 38.83 -26.84
N VAL A 23 13.37 37.92 -27.71
CA VAL A 23 12.57 36.78 -28.17
C VAL A 23 13.18 35.51 -27.59
N LEU A 24 12.42 34.83 -26.72
CA LEU A 24 12.72 33.48 -26.26
C LEU A 24 12.09 32.49 -27.24
N ALA A 25 12.89 31.60 -27.82
CA ALA A 25 12.42 30.53 -28.69
C ALA A 25 12.67 29.18 -28.00
N ILE A 26 11.61 28.43 -27.75
CA ILE A 26 11.66 27.08 -27.16
C ILE A 26 11.33 26.09 -28.28
N GLN A 27 12.19 25.08 -28.46
CA GLN A 27 11.99 24.05 -29.47
C GLN A 27 11.84 22.69 -28.79
N VAL A 28 10.69 22.05 -29.01
CA VAL A 28 10.39 20.69 -28.54
C VAL A 28 10.75 19.70 -29.62
N HIS A 29 11.37 18.59 -29.22
CA HIS A 29 11.59 17.42 -30.06
C HIS A 29 11.00 16.22 -29.33
N ASN A 30 10.46 15.26 -30.08
CA ASN A 30 10.21 13.94 -29.51
C ASN A 30 11.53 13.37 -29.01
N TYR A 31 11.53 12.87 -27.78
CA TYR A 31 12.73 12.28 -27.17
C TYR A 31 13.28 11.12 -28.01
N ASN A 32 12.40 10.37 -28.68
CA ASN A 32 12.76 9.32 -29.62
C ASN A 32 11.68 9.13 -30.71
N ILE A 33 11.89 8.16 -31.60
CA ILE A 33 11.00 7.88 -32.74
C ILE A 33 9.66 7.23 -32.36
N THR A 34 9.48 6.84 -31.09
CA THR A 34 8.26 6.20 -30.59
C THR A 34 7.38 7.16 -29.77
N SER A 35 7.91 8.28 -29.30
CA SER A 35 7.12 9.38 -28.70
C SER A 35 6.23 10.02 -29.76
N SER A 36 4.94 10.16 -29.43
CA SER A 36 3.89 10.62 -30.35
C SER A 36 3.12 11.84 -29.82
N ASP A 37 3.36 12.25 -28.57
CA ASP A 37 2.55 13.21 -27.85
C ASP A 37 3.03 14.66 -28.00
N MET A 38 4.28 14.91 -28.44
CA MET A 38 4.87 16.24 -28.69
C MET A 38 4.42 17.30 -27.65
N SER A 39 4.32 16.91 -26.39
CA SER A 39 3.66 17.72 -25.36
C SER A 39 4.72 18.46 -24.53
N LEU A 40 4.59 19.79 -24.43
CA LEU A 40 5.37 20.65 -23.53
C LEU A 40 4.45 21.73 -23.00
N ILE A 41 4.44 21.92 -21.69
CA ILE A 41 3.82 23.07 -21.03
C ILE A 41 4.95 23.93 -20.46
N PRO A 42 5.49 24.91 -21.22
CA PRO A 42 6.59 25.74 -20.73
C PRO A 42 6.08 26.74 -19.69
N PHE A 43 6.73 26.78 -18.52
CA PHE A 43 6.55 27.84 -17.54
C PHE A 43 7.72 28.81 -17.62
N PHE A 44 7.42 30.10 -17.83
CA PHE A 44 8.44 31.15 -17.78
C PHE A 44 8.26 31.97 -16.50
N THR A 45 9.14 31.74 -15.54
CA THR A 45 9.10 32.40 -14.24
C THR A 45 10.08 33.57 -14.23
N LEU A 46 9.57 34.79 -14.07
CA LEU A 46 10.37 36.00 -13.89
C LEU A 46 10.45 36.32 -12.39
N GLY A 47 11.53 35.90 -11.75
CA GLY A 47 11.84 36.23 -10.36
C GLY A 47 12.55 37.58 -10.25
N MET A 48 12.26 38.33 -9.19
CA MET A 48 13.09 39.45 -8.76
C MET A 48 13.87 39.04 -7.52
N VAL A 49 15.17 39.32 -7.47
CA VAL A 49 16.02 39.01 -6.30
C VAL A 49 15.57 39.76 -5.04
N GLN A 50 14.81 40.85 -5.21
CA GLN A 50 14.13 41.57 -4.14
C GLN A 50 12.72 41.96 -4.57
N ALA A 51 11.78 41.88 -3.64
CA ALA A 51 10.43 42.41 -3.84
C ALA A 51 10.50 43.93 -4.11
N PRO A 52 9.83 44.45 -5.15
CA PRO A 52 9.79 45.88 -5.40
C PRO A 52 9.02 46.60 -4.29
N ASP A 53 9.45 47.82 -3.93
CA ASP A 53 8.84 48.64 -2.86
C ASP A 53 7.34 48.94 -3.05
N ASN A 54 6.79 48.70 -4.26
CA ASN A 54 5.37 48.80 -4.60
C ASN A 54 5.02 47.78 -5.70
N PRO A 55 4.63 46.53 -5.36
CA PRO A 55 4.27 45.55 -6.37
C PRO A 55 2.95 45.98 -7.06
N SER A 56 3.05 46.45 -8.29
CA SER A 56 1.91 46.85 -9.12
C SER A 56 1.60 45.78 -10.16
N GLY A 57 1.06 44.64 -9.74
CA GLY A 57 0.60 43.56 -10.63
C GLY A 57 1.61 43.15 -11.72
N THR A 58 1.11 42.48 -12.76
CA THR A 58 1.90 42.13 -13.94
C THR A 58 2.17 43.38 -14.79
N PRO A 59 3.42 43.64 -15.23
CA PRO A 59 3.76 44.79 -16.06
C PRO A 59 2.95 44.86 -17.37
N ASP A 60 2.48 46.05 -17.74
CA ASP A 60 1.72 46.31 -18.99
C ASP A 60 2.43 45.75 -20.25
N ILE A 61 3.76 45.67 -20.23
CA ILE A 61 4.58 45.16 -21.34
C ILE A 61 4.39 43.66 -21.62
N LEU A 62 3.98 42.89 -20.61
CA LEU A 62 3.71 41.45 -20.79
C LEU A 62 2.39 41.22 -21.54
N ASN A 63 1.51 42.23 -21.56
CA ASN A 63 0.23 42.22 -22.28
C ASN A 63 -0.53 40.89 -22.11
N PHE A 64 -0.48 40.31 -20.91
CA PHE A 64 -1.22 39.10 -20.60
C PHE A 64 -2.71 39.42 -20.77
N SER A 65 -3.28 38.86 -21.82
CA SER A 65 -4.72 38.67 -21.90
C SER A 65 -5.04 37.57 -20.89
N LEU A 66 -5.32 37.94 -19.64
CA LEU A 66 -5.83 37.03 -18.61
C LEU A 66 -7.23 36.55 -19.03
N THR A 67 -7.29 35.61 -19.98
CA THR A 67 -8.56 35.02 -20.43
C THR A 67 -9.09 34.03 -19.40
N ASN A 68 -8.21 33.43 -18.59
CA ASN A 68 -8.56 32.51 -17.51
C ASN A 68 -7.81 32.91 -16.24
N LEU A 69 -8.56 33.23 -15.18
CA LEU A 69 -8.02 33.52 -13.86
C LEU A 69 -7.97 32.20 -13.07
N HIS A 70 -6.87 31.97 -12.34
CA HIS A 70 -6.73 30.84 -11.42
C HIS A 70 -6.56 31.37 -10.00
N THR A 71 -7.24 30.74 -9.06
CA THR A 71 -7.03 30.93 -7.61
C THR A 71 -5.79 30.16 -7.15
N ASN A 72 -5.26 30.52 -5.98
CA ASN A 72 -4.22 29.75 -5.29
C ASN A 72 -4.81 28.68 -4.34
N PHE A 73 -6.10 28.39 -4.46
CA PHE A 73 -6.84 27.40 -3.67
C PHE A 73 -7.84 26.66 -4.56
N LYS A 74 -8.24 25.46 -4.14
CA LYS A 74 -9.31 24.64 -4.74
C LYS A 74 -10.57 24.72 -3.85
N ILE A 75 -11.73 24.35 -4.39
CA ILE A 75 -12.99 24.23 -3.62
C ILE A 75 -13.18 22.73 -3.28
N LYS A 76 -13.38 22.39 -2.02
CA LYS A 76 -13.72 21.04 -1.56
C LYS A 76 -15.07 20.60 -2.15
N SER A 77 -15.13 19.39 -2.71
CA SER A 77 -16.35 18.81 -3.30
C SER A 77 -17.48 18.61 -2.27
N GLU A 78 -17.12 18.29 -1.03
CA GLU A 78 -18.04 18.18 0.11
C GLU A 78 -18.65 19.52 0.53
N GLY A 79 -18.12 20.62 -0.01
CA GLY A 79 -18.55 21.99 0.27
C GLY A 79 -17.59 22.71 1.21
N GLU A 80 -17.30 23.95 0.85
CA GLU A 80 -16.70 24.94 1.75
C GLU A 80 -17.22 26.33 1.38
N PRO A 81 -17.26 27.30 2.30
CA PRO A 81 -17.71 28.63 1.96
C PRO A 81 -16.68 29.33 1.07
N VAL A 82 -17.14 30.00 0.01
CA VAL A 82 -16.29 30.90 -0.78
C VAL A 82 -16.65 32.34 -0.46
N LEU A 83 -15.65 33.09 0.02
CA LEU A 83 -15.81 34.47 0.48
C LEU A 83 -15.21 35.44 -0.52
N LEU A 84 -16.00 36.42 -0.95
CA LEU A 84 -15.50 37.59 -1.65
C LEU A 84 -15.29 38.71 -0.62
N THR A 85 -14.06 39.21 -0.50
CA THR A 85 -13.72 40.29 0.44
C THR A 85 -13.11 41.50 -0.26
N HIS A 86 -13.34 42.68 0.30
CA HIS A 86 -12.65 43.91 -0.10
C HIS A 86 -11.20 43.89 0.44
N PRO A 87 -10.21 44.55 -0.20
CA PRO A 87 -8.83 44.62 0.30
C PRO A 87 -8.64 45.15 1.74
N SER A 88 -9.67 45.77 2.33
CA SER A 88 -9.68 46.17 3.74
C SER A 88 -10.07 45.05 4.71
N GLY A 89 -10.36 43.84 4.21
CA GLY A 89 -10.90 42.71 4.98
C GLY A 89 -12.41 42.73 5.20
N GLU A 90 -13.15 43.62 4.54
CA GLU A 90 -14.62 43.68 4.64
C GLU A 90 -15.26 42.60 3.75
N LEU A 91 -16.19 41.81 4.29
CA LEU A 91 -16.93 40.81 3.54
C LEU A 91 -17.89 41.47 2.53
N MET A 92 -17.78 41.10 1.26
CA MET A 92 -18.60 41.64 0.16
C MET A 92 -19.70 40.67 -0.26
N ASP A 93 -19.37 39.38 -0.35
CA ASP A 93 -20.32 38.31 -0.68
C ASP A 93 -19.83 36.98 -0.11
N VAL A 94 -20.74 36.03 0.06
CA VAL A 94 -20.45 34.68 0.52
C VAL A 94 -21.38 33.70 -0.19
N VAL A 95 -20.83 32.57 -0.61
CA VAL A 95 -21.60 31.34 -0.86
C VAL A 95 -21.38 30.43 0.34
N ASP A 96 -22.47 29.91 0.89
CA ASP A 96 -22.42 28.98 2.01
C ASP A 96 -21.77 27.66 1.56
N SER A 97 -21.22 26.92 2.53
CA SER A 97 -20.75 25.57 2.27
C SER A 97 -21.90 24.71 1.74
N THR A 98 -21.71 24.10 0.58
CA THR A 98 -22.70 23.23 -0.07
C THR A 98 -21.93 22.19 -0.88
N ALA A 99 -22.28 20.91 -0.70
CA ALA A 99 -21.75 19.84 -1.53
C ALA A 99 -22.24 20.02 -2.97
N ILE A 100 -21.31 20.03 -3.92
CA ILE A 100 -21.61 20.19 -5.35
C ILE A 100 -21.18 18.90 -6.04
N PRO A 101 -22.12 18.14 -6.65
CA PRO A 101 -21.76 16.93 -7.37
C PRO A 101 -20.85 17.20 -8.56
N THR A 102 -20.12 16.17 -8.97
CA THR A 102 -19.25 16.19 -10.15
C THR A 102 -19.98 16.70 -11.39
N ASP A 103 -19.32 17.57 -12.14
CA ASP A 103 -19.83 18.21 -13.37
C ASP A 103 -21.11 19.06 -13.21
N ILE A 104 -21.54 19.32 -11.98
CA ILE A 104 -22.65 20.24 -11.66
C ILE A 104 -22.09 21.56 -11.17
N SER A 105 -22.75 22.67 -11.51
CA SER A 105 -22.40 24.00 -10.97
C SER A 105 -23.48 24.52 -10.04
N TYR A 106 -23.09 25.28 -9.01
CA TYR A 106 -24.01 25.96 -8.11
C TYR A 106 -23.97 27.46 -8.38
N GLY A 107 -25.11 28.05 -8.74
CA GLY A 107 -25.17 29.42 -9.26
C GLY A 107 -26.44 30.16 -8.88
N ARG A 108 -26.47 31.48 -9.14
CA ARG A 108 -27.62 32.33 -8.87
C ARG A 108 -28.50 32.49 -10.11
N GLN A 109 -29.81 32.28 -10.00
CA GLN A 109 -30.77 32.51 -11.09
C GLN A 109 -32.01 33.28 -10.61
N PRO A 110 -32.32 34.45 -11.20
CA PRO A 110 -31.53 35.15 -12.22
C PRO A 110 -30.18 35.64 -11.67
N ASP A 111 -29.25 35.97 -12.58
CA ASP A 111 -27.89 36.41 -12.22
C ASP A 111 -27.87 37.46 -11.11
N GLY A 112 -27.05 37.20 -10.08
CA GLY A 112 -26.86 38.10 -8.94
C GLY A 112 -28.03 38.18 -7.95
N SER A 113 -29.04 37.32 -8.07
CA SER A 113 -30.11 37.20 -7.08
C SER A 113 -29.71 36.40 -5.83
N ASP A 114 -30.54 36.42 -4.79
CA ASP A 114 -30.33 35.62 -3.58
C ASP A 114 -30.72 34.14 -3.75
N THR A 115 -31.23 33.75 -4.93
CA THR A 115 -31.69 32.38 -5.21
C THR A 115 -30.58 31.58 -5.85
N TRP A 116 -30.07 30.60 -5.11
CA TRP A 116 -29.08 29.65 -5.58
C TRP A 116 -29.72 28.33 -6.03
N LEU A 117 -29.24 27.80 -7.15
CA LEU A 117 -29.70 26.56 -7.77
C LEU A 117 -28.51 25.74 -8.28
N PHE A 118 -28.71 24.43 -8.42
CA PHE A 118 -27.80 23.51 -9.09
C PHE A 118 -28.10 23.48 -10.60
N PHE A 119 -27.06 23.59 -11.42
CA PHE A 119 -27.15 23.62 -12.88
C PHE A 119 -26.37 22.44 -13.48
N PRO A 120 -27.06 21.53 -14.18
CA PRO A 120 -26.43 20.41 -14.89
C PRO A 120 -25.68 20.84 -16.14
N GLU A 121 -26.00 22.02 -16.64
CA GLU A 121 -25.35 22.65 -17.79
C GLU A 121 -24.66 23.94 -17.31
N PRO A 122 -23.38 23.86 -16.90
CA PRO A 122 -22.63 25.01 -16.41
C PRO A 122 -22.46 26.09 -17.49
N THR A 123 -22.51 27.36 -17.09
CA THR A 123 -22.49 28.53 -18.00
C THR A 123 -21.32 29.49 -17.69
N PRO A 124 -20.05 29.02 -17.63
CA PRO A 124 -18.93 29.92 -17.34
C PRO A 124 -18.84 31.05 -18.36
N GLN A 125 -18.66 32.29 -17.87
CA GLN A 125 -18.63 33.53 -18.67
C GLN A 125 -19.94 33.88 -19.38
N ALA A 126 -21.05 33.22 -19.05
CA ALA A 126 -22.39 33.50 -19.57
C ALA A 126 -23.42 33.66 -18.43
N PRO A 127 -24.61 34.19 -18.71
CA PRO A 127 -25.71 34.19 -17.74
C PRO A 127 -26.12 32.77 -17.32
N ASN A 128 -26.54 32.60 -16.06
CA ASN A 128 -27.09 31.34 -15.54
C ASN A 128 -28.56 31.18 -15.99
N ASP A 129 -28.78 30.98 -17.30
CA ASP A 129 -30.12 30.88 -17.91
C ASP A 129 -30.53 29.45 -18.31
N THR A 130 -29.69 28.46 -18.00
CA THR A 130 -30.00 27.03 -18.10
C THR A 130 -30.98 26.59 -17.01
N GLU A 131 -31.52 25.38 -17.14
CA GLU A 131 -32.44 24.82 -16.14
C GLU A 131 -31.71 24.58 -14.82
N GLY A 132 -32.22 25.17 -13.75
CA GLY A 132 -31.65 25.08 -12.41
C GLY A 132 -32.62 24.45 -11.43
N PHE A 133 -32.08 23.70 -10.47
CA PHE A 133 -32.85 22.98 -9.45
C PHE A 133 -32.49 23.44 -8.05
N SER A 134 -33.48 23.63 -7.18
CA SER A 134 -33.24 24.03 -5.79
C SER A 134 -32.82 22.89 -4.89
N GLU A 135 -33.08 21.65 -5.31
CA GLU A 135 -32.84 20.45 -4.52
C GLU A 135 -32.62 19.22 -5.41
N PHE A 136 -32.04 18.19 -4.80
CA PHE A 136 -31.90 16.85 -5.38
C PHE A 136 -33.17 16.03 -5.13
N CYS A 137 -33.53 15.16 -6.06
CA CYS A 137 -34.61 14.22 -5.86
C CYS A 137 -34.26 13.23 -4.74
N GLU A 138 -35.26 12.82 -3.96
CA GLU A 138 -35.07 11.87 -2.86
C GLU A 138 -34.48 10.53 -3.33
N THR A 139 -33.45 10.04 -2.65
CA THR A 139 -32.86 8.72 -2.87
C THR A 139 -33.85 7.60 -2.47
N PRO A 140 -34.27 6.71 -3.39
CA PRO A 140 -35.22 5.65 -3.09
C PRO A 140 -34.75 4.69 -1.99
N GLN A 141 -35.60 4.45 -1.01
CA GLN A 141 -35.35 3.43 0.01
C GLN A 141 -35.76 2.05 -0.49
N VAL A 142 -34.94 1.04 -0.25
CA VAL A 142 -35.16 -0.34 -0.67
C VAL A 142 -35.52 -1.20 0.53
N SER A 143 -36.57 -2.03 0.41
CA SER A 143 -37.10 -2.78 1.55
C SER A 143 -36.20 -3.92 2.06
N HIS A 144 -35.15 -4.28 1.31
CA HIS A 144 -34.16 -5.28 1.67
C HIS A 144 -32.78 -4.79 1.24
N GLN A 145 -31.76 -5.12 2.03
CA GLN A 145 -30.36 -4.85 1.70
C GLN A 145 -29.85 -5.76 0.58
N GLY A 146 -28.79 -5.36 -0.10
CA GLY A 146 -28.02 -6.27 -0.95
C GLY A 146 -27.45 -7.45 -0.15
N GLY A 147 -27.16 -8.56 -0.82
CA GLY A 147 -26.50 -9.74 -0.23
C GLY A 147 -27.13 -11.07 -0.62
N PHE A 148 -26.86 -12.09 0.20
CA PHE A 148 -27.25 -13.48 -0.07
C PHE A 148 -28.65 -13.83 0.40
N TYR A 149 -29.39 -14.54 -0.46
CA TYR A 149 -30.74 -15.02 -0.17
C TYR A 149 -30.90 -16.47 -0.63
N SER A 150 -31.42 -17.33 0.25
CA SER A 150 -31.65 -18.76 -0.07
C SER A 150 -32.78 -19.01 -1.09
N GLY A 151 -33.52 -17.98 -1.48
CA GLY A 151 -34.61 -18.07 -2.44
C GLY A 151 -35.14 -16.70 -2.87
N PRO A 152 -36.15 -16.67 -3.74
CA PRO A 152 -36.68 -15.42 -4.30
C PRO A 152 -37.16 -14.43 -3.23
N VAL A 153 -36.93 -13.14 -3.49
CA VAL A 153 -37.34 -12.03 -2.64
C VAL A 153 -38.30 -11.07 -3.34
N ILE A 154 -39.10 -10.36 -2.56
CA ILE A 154 -40.02 -9.33 -3.06
C ILE A 154 -39.55 -7.99 -2.52
N ILE A 155 -39.08 -7.12 -3.41
CA ILE A 155 -38.52 -5.81 -3.08
C ILE A 155 -39.58 -4.75 -3.23
N SER A 156 -39.70 -3.87 -2.23
CA SER A 156 -40.50 -2.66 -2.33
C SER A 156 -39.57 -1.45 -2.31
N LEU A 157 -39.87 -0.47 -3.14
CA LEU A 157 -39.21 0.83 -3.20
C LEU A 157 -40.10 1.90 -2.58
N SER A 158 -39.53 2.89 -1.92
CA SER A 158 -40.28 4.01 -1.35
C SER A 158 -39.46 5.29 -1.29
N ILE A 159 -40.14 6.42 -1.45
CA ILE A 159 -39.68 7.78 -1.17
C ILE A 159 -40.76 8.48 -0.34
N ASN A 160 -40.44 9.59 0.33
CA ASN A 160 -41.41 10.32 1.14
C ASN A 160 -42.34 11.20 0.29
N SER A 161 -41.86 11.68 -0.86
CA SER A 161 -42.66 12.45 -1.81
C SER A 161 -43.81 11.63 -2.42
N ASP A 162 -45.02 12.20 -2.36
CA ASP A 162 -46.21 11.64 -2.99
C ASP A 162 -46.31 11.99 -4.50
N THR A 163 -45.42 12.85 -5.01
CA THR A 163 -45.47 13.38 -6.39
C THR A 163 -44.32 12.92 -7.28
N HIS A 164 -43.18 12.54 -6.70
CA HIS A 164 -42.04 12.04 -7.45
C HIS A 164 -42.24 10.58 -7.86
N GLN A 165 -41.72 10.21 -9.04
CA GLN A 165 -41.84 8.86 -9.56
C GLN A 165 -40.49 8.14 -9.42
N ILE A 166 -40.51 6.92 -8.89
CA ILE A 166 -39.34 6.04 -8.83
C ILE A 166 -39.22 5.28 -10.14
N TYR A 167 -38.03 5.31 -10.74
CA TYR A 167 -37.62 4.53 -11.89
C TYR A 167 -36.53 3.53 -11.48
N TYR A 168 -36.53 2.36 -12.09
CA TYR A 168 -35.56 1.32 -11.76
C TYR A 168 -35.11 0.50 -12.98
N THR A 169 -33.93 -0.13 -12.84
CA THR A 169 -33.32 -1.04 -13.82
C THR A 169 -32.85 -2.30 -13.11
N LEU A 170 -32.67 -3.38 -13.87
CA LEU A 170 -32.26 -4.69 -13.37
C LEU A 170 -31.03 -5.27 -14.09
N ASP A 171 -30.38 -4.46 -14.92
CA ASP A 171 -29.28 -4.84 -15.82
C ASP A 171 -28.00 -4.03 -15.61
N GLY A 172 -27.99 -3.16 -14.59
CA GLY A 172 -26.90 -2.26 -14.24
C GLY A 172 -26.95 -0.88 -14.90
N SER A 173 -27.84 -0.65 -15.88
CA SER A 173 -28.00 0.68 -16.51
C SER A 173 -28.47 1.73 -15.51
N ILE A 174 -28.06 3.00 -15.70
CA ILE A 174 -28.51 4.09 -14.84
C ILE A 174 -30.02 4.33 -15.10
N PRO A 175 -30.89 4.37 -14.05
CA PRO A 175 -32.31 4.67 -14.25
C PRO A 175 -32.54 6.03 -14.92
N SER A 176 -33.43 6.05 -15.91
CA SER A 176 -33.86 7.25 -16.64
C SER A 176 -35.38 7.24 -16.83
N GLU A 177 -35.94 8.29 -17.44
CA GLU A 177 -37.38 8.34 -17.75
C GLU A 177 -37.85 7.22 -18.71
N ASP A 178 -36.91 6.59 -19.43
CA ASP A 178 -37.18 5.45 -20.32
C ASP A 178 -37.13 4.09 -19.57
N SER A 179 -36.73 4.07 -18.30
CA SER A 179 -36.62 2.87 -17.46
C SER A 179 -37.97 2.41 -16.89
N PHE A 180 -37.98 1.30 -16.13
CA PHE A 180 -39.22 0.80 -15.53
C PHE A 180 -39.73 1.72 -14.44
N ILE A 181 -41.00 2.08 -14.52
CA ILE A 181 -41.70 2.84 -13.48
C ILE A 181 -42.09 1.89 -12.35
N TYR A 182 -41.66 2.20 -11.12
CA TYR A 182 -42.07 1.43 -9.96
C TYR A 182 -43.54 1.73 -9.60
N SER A 183 -44.39 0.71 -9.72
CA SER A 183 -45.81 0.77 -9.34
C SER A 183 -46.27 -0.38 -8.45
N GLU A 184 -45.47 -1.46 -8.38
CA GLU A 184 -45.73 -2.65 -7.58
C GLU A 184 -44.41 -3.29 -7.13
N PRO A 185 -44.40 -4.08 -6.04
CA PRO A 185 -43.19 -4.73 -5.56
C PRO A 185 -42.52 -5.61 -6.63
N ILE A 186 -41.20 -5.53 -6.71
CA ILE A 186 -40.34 -6.21 -7.69
C ILE A 186 -40.03 -7.62 -7.19
N PHE A 187 -40.28 -8.64 -8.02
CA PHE A 187 -39.97 -10.03 -7.70
C PHE A 187 -38.60 -10.42 -8.26
N ILE A 188 -37.62 -10.64 -7.38
CA ILE A 188 -36.25 -11.04 -7.73
C ILE A 188 -36.11 -12.55 -7.44
N ALA A 189 -35.97 -13.34 -8.49
CA ALA A 189 -35.96 -14.82 -8.42
C ALA A 189 -34.62 -15.46 -8.78
N THR A 190 -33.70 -14.70 -9.35
CA THR A 190 -32.35 -15.10 -9.73
C THR A 190 -31.41 -13.98 -9.37
N THR A 191 -30.11 -14.29 -9.29
CA THR A 191 -29.08 -13.29 -9.04
C THR A 191 -29.16 -12.16 -10.06
N MET A 192 -29.23 -10.91 -9.58
CA MET A 192 -29.28 -9.70 -10.39
C MET A 192 -28.96 -8.46 -9.55
N VAL A 193 -28.78 -7.34 -10.23
CA VAL A 193 -28.60 -6.02 -9.62
C VAL A 193 -29.90 -5.23 -9.72
N LEU A 194 -30.17 -4.36 -8.75
CA LEU A 194 -31.26 -3.39 -8.77
C LEU A 194 -30.65 -2.01 -8.67
N ARG A 195 -30.97 -1.12 -9.62
CA ARG A 195 -30.70 0.30 -9.50
C ARG A 195 -32.00 1.08 -9.50
N ALA A 196 -32.15 2.06 -8.61
CA ALA A 196 -33.36 2.88 -8.52
C ALA A 196 -33.03 4.35 -8.28
N ALA A 197 -33.77 5.24 -8.93
CA ALA A 197 -33.69 6.69 -8.72
C ALA A 197 -35.08 7.32 -8.77
N ALA A 198 -35.28 8.40 -8.01
CA ALA A 198 -36.43 9.27 -8.19
C ALA A 198 -36.12 10.29 -9.29
N ILE A 199 -37.02 10.43 -10.26
CA ILE A 199 -36.88 11.38 -11.37
C ILE A 199 -38.14 12.23 -11.43
N HIS A 200 -37.96 13.55 -11.43
CA HIS A 200 -39.05 14.51 -11.51
C HIS A 200 -38.57 15.84 -12.07
N SER A 201 -39.45 16.59 -12.74
CA SER A 201 -39.07 17.85 -13.41
C SER A 201 -38.77 19.02 -12.48
N GLU A 202 -39.03 18.88 -11.17
CA GLU A 202 -38.82 19.97 -10.19
C GLU A 202 -37.58 19.77 -9.32
N CYS A 203 -36.90 18.62 -9.43
CA CYS A 203 -35.67 18.33 -8.68
C CYS A 203 -34.60 17.76 -9.63
N PHE A 204 -33.34 17.99 -9.29
CA PHE A 204 -32.24 17.39 -10.03
C PHE A 204 -32.14 15.90 -9.65
N PRO A 205 -31.92 14.96 -10.59
CA PRO A 205 -31.74 13.54 -10.26
C PRO A 205 -30.75 13.36 -9.09
N GLY A 206 -31.22 12.71 -8.03
CA GLY A 206 -30.42 12.43 -6.84
C GLY A 206 -29.54 11.19 -7.02
N GLU A 207 -29.02 10.68 -5.90
CA GLU A 207 -28.23 9.45 -5.89
C GLU A 207 -29.04 8.24 -6.37
N VAL A 208 -28.35 7.34 -7.08
CA VAL A 208 -28.91 6.08 -7.55
C VAL A 208 -28.66 5.01 -6.49
N THR A 209 -29.72 4.50 -5.86
CA THR A 209 -29.58 3.36 -4.97
C THR A 209 -29.28 2.10 -5.77
N THR A 210 -28.19 1.42 -5.43
CA THR A 210 -27.72 0.21 -6.10
C THR A 210 -27.58 -0.92 -5.09
N HIS A 211 -28.14 -2.09 -5.40
CA HIS A 211 -28.00 -3.30 -4.58
C HIS A 211 -27.89 -4.56 -5.43
N SER A 212 -27.00 -5.45 -5.02
CA SER A 212 -26.83 -6.78 -5.59
C SER A 212 -27.58 -7.82 -4.78
N PHE A 213 -28.44 -8.60 -5.44
CA PHE A 213 -29.19 -9.68 -4.80
C PHE A 213 -28.65 -11.02 -5.31
N LEU A 214 -27.96 -11.77 -4.46
CA LEU A 214 -27.35 -13.07 -4.76
C LEU A 214 -28.35 -14.18 -4.37
N ILE A 215 -29.07 -14.75 -5.34
CA ILE A 215 -30.21 -15.65 -5.07
C ILE A 215 -29.81 -17.11 -5.26
N GLY A 216 -29.74 -17.85 -4.16
CA GLY A 216 -29.35 -19.26 -4.15
C GLY A 216 -27.86 -19.48 -4.39
N GLU A 217 -27.07 -18.41 -4.33
CA GLU A 217 -25.61 -18.47 -4.40
C GLU A 217 -25.04 -18.75 -3.00
N GLU A 218 -23.92 -19.46 -2.96
CA GLU A 218 -23.10 -19.69 -1.77
C GLU A 218 -21.64 -19.56 -2.21
N SER A 219 -20.79 -18.92 -1.40
CA SER A 219 -19.34 -18.90 -1.65
C SER A 219 -18.58 -18.99 -0.33
N THR A 220 -17.42 -19.65 -0.35
CA THR A 220 -16.46 -19.63 0.76
C THR A 220 -15.51 -18.46 0.69
N LEU A 221 -15.49 -17.76 -0.45
CA LEU A 221 -14.72 -16.55 -0.68
C LEU A 221 -15.59 -15.31 -0.41
N PRO A 222 -14.98 -14.15 -0.10
CA PRO A 222 -15.69 -12.89 -0.21
C PRO A 222 -16.24 -12.72 -1.64
N VAL A 223 -17.41 -12.11 -1.76
CA VAL A 223 -18.04 -11.80 -3.05
C VAL A 223 -17.92 -10.32 -3.34
N VAL A 224 -17.32 -9.97 -4.47
CA VAL A 224 -17.29 -8.59 -4.97
C VAL A 224 -18.29 -8.46 -6.11
N SER A 225 -19.35 -7.69 -5.89
CA SER A 225 -20.35 -7.38 -6.91
C SER A 225 -20.08 -6.01 -7.51
N LEU A 226 -19.92 -6.00 -8.83
CA LEU A 226 -19.62 -4.82 -9.63
C LEU A 226 -20.84 -4.46 -10.47
N THR A 227 -21.36 -3.26 -10.30
CA THR A 227 -22.52 -2.76 -11.06
C THR A 227 -22.15 -1.53 -11.86
N SER A 228 -22.25 -1.60 -13.18
CA SER A 228 -21.98 -0.48 -14.07
C SER A 228 -23.01 -0.44 -15.20
N ASP A 229 -23.20 0.74 -15.78
CA ASP A 229 -23.96 0.86 -17.01
C ASP A 229 -23.34 -0.06 -18.09
N PRO A 230 -24.12 -0.93 -18.76
CA PRO A 230 -23.63 -1.76 -19.85
C PRO A 230 -22.89 -0.99 -20.94
N PHE A 231 -23.23 0.28 -21.17
CA PHE A 231 -22.53 1.17 -22.10
C PHE A 231 -21.04 1.34 -21.74
N ASN A 232 -20.73 1.47 -20.45
CA ASN A 232 -19.34 1.63 -19.96
C ASN A 232 -18.47 0.39 -20.20
N LEU A 233 -19.09 -0.79 -20.30
CA LEU A 233 -18.39 -2.06 -20.39
C LEU A 233 -18.34 -2.60 -21.83
N TRP A 234 -19.46 -2.51 -22.55
CA TRP A 234 -19.72 -3.31 -23.75
C TRP A 234 -19.93 -2.49 -25.02
N ASP A 235 -19.99 -1.16 -24.94
CA ASP A 235 -20.10 -0.32 -26.14
C ASP A 235 -18.85 -0.46 -27.02
N GLU A 236 -19.02 -0.46 -28.35
CA GLU A 236 -17.93 -0.68 -29.30
C GLU A 236 -16.85 0.40 -29.23
N ASP A 237 -17.24 1.67 -29.01
CA ASP A 237 -16.33 2.81 -29.02
C ASP A 237 -15.96 3.27 -27.60
N TYR A 238 -16.83 3.02 -26.61
CA TYR A 238 -16.68 3.51 -25.24
C TYR A 238 -16.43 2.43 -24.19
N GLY A 239 -16.80 1.17 -24.48
CA GLY A 239 -16.76 0.06 -23.55
C GLY A 239 -15.33 -0.42 -23.27
N ILE A 240 -14.99 -0.58 -21.99
CA ILE A 240 -13.62 -0.96 -21.59
C ILE A 240 -13.30 -2.45 -21.76
N TYR A 241 -14.30 -3.32 -21.95
CA TYR A 241 -14.07 -4.77 -22.09
C TYR A 241 -13.94 -5.25 -23.54
N VAL A 242 -14.29 -4.43 -24.53
CA VAL A 242 -14.42 -4.86 -25.92
C VAL A 242 -13.15 -4.62 -26.72
N MET A 243 -13.10 -5.23 -27.91
CA MET A 243 -12.02 -4.99 -28.87
C MET A 243 -12.03 -3.54 -29.36
N GLY A 244 -13.21 -3.01 -29.68
CA GLY A 244 -13.34 -1.72 -30.35
C GLY A 244 -12.68 -1.65 -31.72
N PRO A 245 -12.68 -0.48 -32.36
CA PRO A 245 -12.34 -0.33 -33.77
C PRO A 245 -10.85 -0.46 -34.09
N ASN A 246 -9.98 -0.31 -33.09
CA ASN A 246 -8.53 -0.21 -33.28
C ASN A 246 -7.76 -1.50 -32.93
N ALA A 247 -8.46 -2.55 -32.49
CA ALA A 247 -7.84 -3.81 -32.08
C ALA A 247 -7.11 -4.52 -33.22
N GLN A 248 -5.88 -4.96 -32.93
CA GLN A 248 -5.20 -5.96 -33.73
C GLN A 248 -5.83 -7.35 -33.53
N TRP A 249 -5.62 -8.26 -34.49
CA TRP A 249 -6.20 -9.61 -34.45
C TRP A 249 -5.38 -10.62 -33.67
N ASP A 250 -4.08 -10.39 -33.54
CA ASP A 250 -3.18 -11.31 -32.85
C ASP A 250 -3.18 -10.98 -31.36
N PHE A 251 -3.26 -12.02 -30.52
CA PHE A 251 -3.09 -11.86 -29.08
C PHE A 251 -1.75 -11.16 -28.79
N PRO A 252 -1.71 -10.13 -27.93
CA PRO A 252 -2.74 -9.75 -26.96
C PRO A 252 -3.69 -8.61 -27.43
N TYR A 253 -3.89 -8.46 -28.75
CA TYR A 253 -4.84 -7.54 -29.39
C TYR A 253 -4.54 -6.06 -29.15
N PHE A 254 -3.28 -5.66 -29.32
CA PHE A 254 -2.85 -4.27 -29.14
C PHE A 254 -3.77 -3.27 -29.86
N GLY A 255 -4.03 -2.13 -29.22
CA GLY A 255 -4.95 -1.11 -29.71
C GLY A 255 -6.43 -1.40 -29.45
N ALA A 256 -6.78 -2.52 -28.81
CA ALA A 256 -8.16 -2.73 -28.35
C ALA A 256 -8.54 -1.76 -27.22
N ASN A 257 -9.84 -1.52 -26.99
CA ASN A 257 -10.28 -0.61 -25.91
C ASN A 257 -9.73 -1.01 -24.53
N PHE A 258 -9.58 -2.30 -24.25
CA PHE A 258 -8.98 -2.77 -23.00
C PHE A 258 -7.47 -2.50 -22.88
N TRP A 259 -6.80 -1.93 -23.90
CA TRP A 259 -5.44 -1.39 -23.82
C TRP A 259 -5.39 0.10 -23.49
N GLU A 260 -6.53 0.79 -23.56
CA GLU A 260 -6.62 2.20 -23.23
C GLU A 260 -6.64 2.39 -21.71
N ASP A 261 -6.15 3.55 -21.25
CA ASP A 261 -6.15 3.91 -19.83
C ASP A 261 -7.48 4.61 -19.43
N TRP A 262 -8.59 3.99 -19.82
CA TRP A 262 -9.92 4.55 -19.66
C TRP A 262 -10.53 4.16 -18.31
N GLU A 263 -10.94 5.18 -17.54
CA GLU A 263 -11.73 5.01 -16.32
C GLU A 263 -13.22 5.11 -16.61
N ARG A 264 -14.03 4.29 -15.93
CA ARG A 264 -15.49 4.30 -16.02
C ARG A 264 -16.13 4.31 -14.63
N PRO A 265 -17.31 4.93 -14.47
CA PRO A 265 -18.08 4.82 -13.23
C PRO A 265 -18.52 3.37 -12.97
N ILE A 266 -18.40 2.93 -11.72
CA ILE A 266 -18.87 1.63 -11.25
C ILE A 266 -19.38 1.76 -9.81
N HIS A 267 -20.33 0.91 -9.42
CA HIS A 267 -20.70 0.69 -8.02
C HIS A 267 -20.12 -0.64 -7.56
N VAL A 268 -19.51 -0.68 -6.37
CA VAL A 268 -18.84 -1.85 -5.82
C VAL A 268 -19.46 -2.20 -4.48
N GLU A 269 -19.91 -3.44 -4.33
CA GLU A 269 -20.29 -4.04 -3.04
C GLU A 269 -19.36 -5.22 -2.74
N LEU A 270 -18.80 -5.28 -1.53
CA LEU A 270 -18.09 -6.46 -1.04
C LEU A 270 -18.92 -7.13 0.06
N PHE A 271 -19.18 -8.41 -0.10
CA PHE A 271 -19.84 -9.26 0.89
C PHE A 271 -18.85 -10.27 1.46
N GLU A 272 -18.75 -10.34 2.78
CA GLU A 272 -17.93 -11.31 3.49
C GLU A 272 -18.52 -12.73 3.36
N PRO A 273 -17.72 -13.80 3.54
CA PRO A 273 -18.21 -15.19 3.44
C PRO A 273 -19.36 -15.53 4.39
N ASN A 274 -19.51 -14.79 5.50
CA ASN A 274 -20.63 -14.91 6.44
C ASN A 274 -21.93 -14.25 5.93
N GLY A 275 -21.89 -13.55 4.79
CA GLY A 275 -22.98 -12.81 4.17
C GLY A 275 -23.12 -11.36 4.63
N GLU A 276 -22.23 -10.87 5.48
CA GLU A 276 -22.17 -9.47 5.92
C GLU A 276 -21.71 -8.57 4.78
N LEU A 277 -22.31 -7.38 4.65
CA LEU A 277 -21.84 -6.36 3.73
C LEU A 277 -20.63 -5.67 4.36
N GLY A 278 -19.46 -5.83 3.75
CA GLY A 278 -18.23 -5.15 4.16
C GLY A 278 -18.26 -3.68 3.78
N PHE A 279 -18.38 -3.38 2.48
CA PHE A 279 -18.53 -2.00 2.00
C PHE A 279 -19.43 -1.90 0.76
N SER A 280 -19.94 -0.70 0.51
CA SER A 280 -20.69 -0.31 -0.69
C SER A 280 -20.32 1.12 -1.05
N LEU A 281 -19.77 1.35 -2.26
CA LEU A 281 -19.43 2.70 -2.74
C LEU A 281 -19.48 2.79 -4.27
N ASP A 282 -19.68 4.02 -4.76
CA ASP A 282 -19.43 4.39 -6.14
C ASP A 282 -17.95 4.73 -6.34
N ALA A 283 -17.35 4.18 -7.40
CA ALA A 283 -15.91 4.19 -7.67
C ALA A 283 -15.61 4.35 -9.16
N GLY A 284 -14.32 4.57 -9.47
CA GLY A 284 -13.78 4.46 -10.81
C GLY A 284 -13.23 3.06 -11.07
N VAL A 285 -13.46 2.50 -12.26
CA VAL A 285 -12.86 1.23 -12.71
C VAL A 285 -12.02 1.42 -13.97
N LYS A 286 -10.84 0.79 -13.99
CA LYS A 286 -9.98 0.66 -15.17
C LYS A 286 -9.62 -0.80 -15.43
N ILE A 287 -9.37 -1.15 -16.69
CA ILE A 287 -8.70 -2.40 -17.02
C ILE A 287 -7.25 -2.33 -16.53
N PHE A 288 -6.79 -3.38 -15.84
CA PHE A 288 -5.46 -3.47 -15.25
C PHE A 288 -4.61 -4.58 -15.90
N GLY A 289 -3.28 -4.45 -15.78
CA GLY A 289 -2.30 -5.47 -16.19
C GLY A 289 -1.59 -5.15 -17.51
N GLY A 290 -0.75 -6.09 -17.96
CA GLY A 290 -0.05 -6.04 -19.25
C GLY A 290 -0.69 -6.98 -20.27
N TRP A 291 -0.01 -8.07 -20.63
CA TRP A 291 -0.48 -9.05 -21.61
C TRP A 291 -1.78 -9.74 -21.20
N SER A 292 -2.02 -9.87 -19.88
CA SER A 292 -3.23 -10.47 -19.32
C SER A 292 -4.51 -9.70 -19.67
N ARG A 293 -4.41 -8.45 -20.11
CA ARG A 293 -5.53 -7.67 -20.70
C ARG A 293 -6.17 -8.41 -21.89
N GLY A 294 -5.41 -9.21 -22.61
CA GLY A 294 -5.91 -9.99 -23.74
C GLY A 294 -6.82 -11.17 -23.35
N PHE A 295 -6.82 -11.62 -22.09
CA PHE A 295 -7.64 -12.76 -21.66
C PHE A 295 -9.12 -12.37 -21.52
N PRO A 296 -10.07 -13.31 -21.68
CA PRO A 296 -11.50 -13.02 -21.54
C PRO A 296 -11.89 -12.44 -20.19
N GLN A 297 -11.38 -13.02 -19.08
CA GLN A 297 -11.48 -12.43 -17.75
C GLN A 297 -10.41 -11.35 -17.62
N LYS A 298 -10.82 -10.09 -17.42
CA LYS A 298 -9.91 -8.95 -17.27
C LYS A 298 -9.57 -8.72 -15.81
N SER A 299 -8.37 -8.23 -15.53
CA SER A 299 -8.08 -7.60 -14.24
C SER A 299 -8.70 -6.20 -14.20
N LEU A 300 -9.16 -5.78 -13.02
CA LEU A 300 -9.79 -4.48 -12.80
C LEU A 300 -9.10 -3.76 -11.65
N ALA A 301 -8.70 -2.52 -11.87
CA ALA A 301 -8.32 -1.61 -10.79
C ALA A 301 -9.52 -0.76 -10.41
N ILE A 302 -9.84 -0.72 -9.12
CA ILE A 302 -10.93 0.06 -8.53
C ILE A 302 -10.30 1.23 -7.76
N TYR A 303 -10.82 2.44 -7.98
CA TYR A 303 -10.35 3.67 -7.36
C TYR A 303 -11.50 4.36 -6.62
N ALA A 304 -11.33 4.59 -5.32
CA ALA A 304 -12.15 5.55 -4.62
C ALA A 304 -11.67 6.96 -5.01
N ARG A 305 -12.60 7.81 -5.45
CA ARG A 305 -12.29 9.20 -5.81
C ARG A 305 -13.47 10.10 -5.44
N PRO A 306 -13.20 11.34 -5.00
CA PRO A 306 -14.24 12.34 -4.74
C PRO A 306 -15.17 12.57 -5.95
N GLY A 307 -14.68 12.31 -7.17
CA GLY A 307 -15.49 12.43 -8.40
C GLY A 307 -16.61 11.40 -8.53
N TYR A 308 -16.54 10.27 -7.82
CA TYR A 308 -17.55 9.21 -7.82
C TYR A 308 -18.33 9.12 -6.50
N GLY A 309 -17.70 9.51 -5.40
CA GLY A 309 -18.29 9.45 -4.06
C GLY A 309 -17.24 9.79 -3.01
N THR A 310 -16.69 8.77 -2.36
CA THR A 310 -15.65 8.93 -1.34
C THR A 310 -14.24 8.91 -1.95
N ASN A 311 -13.28 9.54 -1.27
CA ASN A 311 -11.85 9.48 -1.62
C ASN A 311 -11.21 8.13 -1.29
N GLU A 312 -11.80 7.38 -0.35
CA GLU A 312 -11.27 6.12 0.16
C GLU A 312 -12.35 5.03 0.27
N ILE A 313 -11.90 3.78 0.27
CA ILE A 313 -12.64 2.60 0.69
C ILE A 313 -12.39 2.43 2.18
N ASN A 314 -13.31 2.90 3.02
CA ASN A 314 -13.22 2.81 4.48
C ASN A 314 -13.60 1.42 4.98
N TYR A 315 -12.74 0.44 4.71
CA TYR A 315 -12.90 -0.94 5.13
C TYR A 315 -11.55 -1.66 5.13
N GLN A 316 -11.30 -2.49 6.14
CA GLN A 316 -10.16 -3.39 6.22
C GLN A 316 -10.28 -4.52 5.18
N VAL A 317 -9.96 -4.22 3.92
CA VAL A 317 -10.11 -5.14 2.78
C VAL A 317 -9.26 -6.41 2.96
N PHE A 318 -8.12 -6.30 3.63
CA PHE A 318 -7.22 -7.41 3.96
C PHE A 318 -7.22 -7.61 5.49
N PRO A 319 -7.94 -8.62 6.02
CA PRO A 319 -8.14 -8.78 7.47
C PRO A 319 -6.86 -8.98 8.29
N ASP A 320 -5.78 -9.41 7.65
CA ASP A 320 -4.48 -9.68 8.31
C ASP A 320 -3.59 -8.42 8.37
N LYS A 321 -4.04 -7.28 7.83
CA LYS A 321 -3.33 -6.00 7.87
C LYS A 321 -4.02 -5.00 8.77
N GLU A 322 -3.26 -4.27 9.56
CA GLU A 322 -3.74 -3.12 10.35
C GLU A 322 -3.87 -1.86 9.46
N ILE A 323 -4.59 -1.99 8.33
CA ILE A 323 -4.90 -0.91 7.39
C ILE A 323 -6.42 -0.88 7.19
N ASP A 324 -7.06 0.18 7.67
CA ASP A 324 -8.51 0.31 7.71
C ASP A 324 -9.12 1.05 6.50
N SER A 325 -8.29 1.67 5.65
CA SER A 325 -8.77 2.33 4.44
C SER A 325 -7.83 2.16 3.24
N PHE A 326 -8.39 2.22 2.03
CA PHE A 326 -7.65 2.07 0.77
C PHE A 326 -8.14 3.06 -0.28
N VAL A 327 -7.23 3.75 -0.98
CA VAL A 327 -7.59 4.61 -2.14
C VAL A 327 -7.84 3.76 -3.39
N ALA A 328 -7.15 2.63 -3.53
CA ALA A 328 -7.31 1.73 -4.67
C ALA A 328 -7.02 0.26 -4.34
N ILE A 329 -7.75 -0.62 -5.02
CA ILE A 329 -7.58 -2.08 -4.95
C ILE A 329 -7.62 -2.69 -6.35
N VAL A 330 -7.06 -3.89 -6.51
CA VAL A 330 -7.04 -4.61 -7.79
C VAL A 330 -7.73 -5.95 -7.67
N LEU A 331 -8.71 -6.21 -8.53
CA LEU A 331 -9.23 -7.54 -8.81
C LEU A 331 -8.40 -8.13 -9.95
N ARG A 332 -7.32 -8.85 -9.62
CA ARG A 332 -6.40 -9.44 -10.60
C ARG A 332 -6.93 -10.78 -11.08
N ASN A 333 -6.95 -11.02 -12.39
CA ASN A 333 -7.35 -12.30 -12.99
C ASN A 333 -6.27 -13.41 -12.84
N SER A 334 -5.30 -13.22 -11.94
CA SER A 334 -4.08 -14.03 -11.83
C SER A 334 -3.08 -13.90 -12.99
N GLY A 335 -3.19 -12.87 -13.85
CA GLY A 335 -2.15 -12.54 -14.83
C GLY A 335 -1.90 -13.66 -15.85
N ASN A 336 -0.64 -14.08 -15.96
CA ASN A 336 -0.20 -15.11 -16.90
C ASN A 336 -0.60 -16.53 -16.46
N GLU A 337 -0.93 -16.73 -15.18
CA GLU A 337 -1.46 -18.00 -14.65
C GLU A 337 -2.99 -18.03 -14.55
N TRP A 338 -3.68 -17.19 -15.33
CA TRP A 338 -5.14 -17.27 -15.46
C TRP A 338 -5.59 -18.66 -15.95
N PHE A 339 -6.47 -19.32 -15.20
CA PHE A 339 -6.94 -20.67 -15.51
C PHE A 339 -8.23 -20.66 -16.31
N GLY A 340 -8.15 -21.01 -17.59
CA GLY A 340 -9.33 -21.11 -18.45
C GLY A 340 -9.04 -21.86 -19.73
N SER A 341 -9.97 -21.80 -20.68
CA SER A 341 -9.80 -22.46 -21.98
C SER A 341 -8.52 -21.98 -22.69
N GLY A 342 -7.56 -22.90 -22.91
CA GLY A 342 -6.31 -22.61 -23.61
C GLY A 342 -5.11 -22.28 -22.70
N GLN A 343 -5.28 -22.33 -21.37
CA GLN A 343 -4.21 -22.18 -20.39
C GLN A 343 -4.14 -23.40 -19.46
N ASP A 344 -3.42 -24.44 -19.90
CA ASP A 344 -3.48 -25.76 -19.27
C ASP A 344 -2.56 -25.93 -18.04
N ASN A 345 -1.60 -25.03 -17.77
CA ASN A 345 -0.63 -25.13 -16.65
C ASN A 345 -0.84 -24.11 -15.50
N ALA A 346 -1.98 -23.43 -15.50
CA ALA A 346 -2.35 -22.38 -14.56
C ALA A 346 -3.01 -22.93 -13.28
N THR A 347 -2.97 -22.17 -12.18
CA THR A 347 -3.65 -22.55 -10.92
C THR A 347 -4.48 -21.47 -10.26
N MET A 348 -4.38 -20.21 -10.71
CA MET A 348 -5.01 -19.01 -10.15
C MET A 348 -4.37 -18.44 -8.87
N PHE A 349 -3.27 -18.99 -8.35
CA PHE A 349 -2.78 -18.61 -7.02
C PHE A 349 -1.26 -18.46 -6.85
N ARG A 350 -0.41 -18.80 -7.82
CA ARG A 350 1.06 -18.79 -7.63
C ARG A 350 1.58 -17.43 -7.19
N ASP A 351 1.13 -16.35 -7.84
CA ASP A 351 1.56 -15.00 -7.52
C ASP A 351 1.14 -14.57 -6.11
N GLY A 352 -0.06 -14.95 -5.66
CA GLY A 352 -0.49 -14.73 -4.28
C GLY A 352 0.32 -15.56 -3.29
N MET A 353 0.52 -16.84 -3.60
CA MET A 353 1.31 -17.76 -2.79
C MET A 353 2.76 -17.29 -2.63
N HIS A 354 3.41 -16.85 -3.70
CA HIS A 354 4.81 -16.41 -3.65
C HIS A 354 4.98 -15.14 -2.80
N THR A 355 4.08 -14.17 -2.91
CA THR A 355 4.15 -12.96 -2.07
C THR A 355 3.87 -13.30 -0.61
N SER A 356 2.90 -14.17 -0.33
CA SER A 356 2.57 -14.59 1.04
C SER A 356 3.69 -15.34 1.76
N LEU A 357 4.66 -15.91 1.04
CA LEU A 357 5.86 -16.46 1.68
C LEU A 357 6.71 -15.37 2.36
N MET A 358 6.54 -14.10 1.98
CA MET A 358 7.29 -12.95 2.48
C MET A 358 6.51 -12.08 3.48
N ASP A 359 5.33 -12.50 3.92
CA ASP A 359 4.55 -11.80 4.95
C ASP A 359 5.41 -11.57 6.21
N ASN A 360 5.45 -10.33 6.74
CA ASN A 360 6.22 -9.98 7.94
C ASN A 360 7.75 -10.21 7.81
N THR A 361 8.34 -9.98 6.63
CA THR A 361 9.80 -10.07 6.40
C THR A 361 10.48 -8.73 6.11
N GLY A 362 9.71 -7.65 5.94
CA GLY A 362 10.23 -6.34 5.54
C GLY A 362 10.51 -6.19 4.03
N VAL A 363 10.22 -7.21 3.22
CA VAL A 363 10.13 -7.07 1.75
C VAL A 363 8.77 -6.51 1.40
N GLU A 364 8.70 -5.36 0.73
CA GLU A 364 7.43 -4.79 0.28
C GLU A 364 6.76 -5.69 -0.77
N HIS A 365 5.49 -6.04 -0.56
CA HIS A 365 4.72 -6.87 -1.49
C HIS A 365 3.21 -6.61 -1.33
N GLN A 366 2.44 -7.03 -2.34
CA GLN A 366 0.98 -6.91 -2.31
C GLN A 366 0.34 -8.05 -1.51
N GLU A 367 -0.65 -7.74 -0.68
CA GLU A 367 -1.51 -8.73 -0.07
C GLU A 367 -2.33 -9.53 -1.09
N TYR A 368 -2.71 -10.74 -0.69
CA TYR A 368 -3.48 -11.68 -1.50
C TYR A 368 -4.76 -12.13 -0.81
N ARG A 369 -5.91 -11.86 -1.43
CA ARG A 369 -7.21 -12.35 -0.97
C ARG A 369 -8.08 -12.82 -2.15
N PRO A 370 -8.35 -14.12 -2.34
CA PRO A 370 -9.21 -14.56 -3.45
C PRO A 370 -10.67 -14.19 -3.21
N ALA A 371 -11.36 -13.74 -4.26
CA ALA A 371 -12.76 -13.31 -4.22
C ALA A 371 -13.55 -13.85 -5.42
N ALA A 372 -14.82 -14.17 -5.22
CA ALA A 372 -15.75 -14.46 -6.31
C ALA A 372 -16.36 -13.15 -6.85
N VAL A 373 -16.20 -12.87 -8.13
CA VAL A 373 -16.64 -11.60 -8.72
C VAL A 373 -17.93 -11.79 -9.51
N TYR A 374 -18.86 -10.85 -9.35
CA TYR A 374 -20.05 -10.70 -10.18
C TYR A 374 -20.03 -9.36 -10.90
N ILE A 375 -20.48 -9.32 -12.16
CA ILE A 375 -20.64 -8.06 -12.91
C ILE A 375 -22.08 -7.98 -13.40
N ASN A 376 -22.81 -6.93 -13.01
CA ASN A 376 -24.23 -6.73 -13.29
C ASN A 376 -25.09 -7.97 -12.97
N GLY A 377 -24.71 -8.70 -11.91
CA GLY A 377 -25.44 -9.88 -11.43
C GLY A 377 -25.11 -11.21 -12.11
N GLU A 378 -24.20 -11.27 -13.08
CA GLU A 378 -23.69 -12.57 -13.54
C GLU A 378 -22.36 -12.89 -12.88
N TYR A 379 -22.07 -14.18 -12.73
CA TYR A 379 -20.81 -14.67 -12.19
C TYR A 379 -19.65 -14.52 -13.19
N TRP A 380 -18.53 -13.97 -12.73
CA TRP A 380 -17.33 -13.69 -13.52
C TRP A 380 -16.10 -14.49 -13.11
N GLY A 381 -16.21 -15.40 -12.14
CA GLY A 381 -15.10 -16.23 -11.70
C GLY A 381 -14.36 -15.66 -10.49
N ILE A 382 -13.37 -16.44 -10.06
CA ILE A 382 -12.39 -16.05 -9.04
C ILE A 382 -11.47 -14.96 -9.61
N HIS A 383 -11.32 -13.86 -8.87
CA HIS A 383 -10.24 -12.88 -9.00
C HIS A 383 -9.45 -12.85 -7.70
N ASN A 384 -8.18 -12.48 -7.81
CA ASN A 384 -7.30 -12.25 -6.67
C ASN A 384 -7.41 -10.77 -6.32
N LEU A 385 -8.05 -10.46 -5.20
CA LEU A 385 -8.03 -9.12 -4.61
C LEU A 385 -6.61 -8.85 -4.12
N ARG A 386 -6.01 -7.76 -4.60
CA ARG A 386 -4.64 -7.32 -4.29
C ARG A 386 -4.65 -5.84 -3.95
N GLU A 387 -3.70 -5.42 -3.12
CA GLU A 387 -3.35 -4.00 -3.03
C GLU A 387 -2.89 -3.48 -4.40
N LYS A 388 -3.04 -2.18 -4.66
CA LYS A 388 -2.49 -1.58 -5.87
C LYS A 388 -1.11 -1.00 -5.55
N VAL A 389 -0.02 -1.53 -6.11
CA VAL A 389 1.32 -0.93 -5.92
C VAL A 389 1.38 0.43 -6.62
N ASN A 390 1.35 1.48 -5.80
CA ASN A 390 1.52 2.89 -6.13
C ASN A 390 1.99 3.63 -4.85
N GLU A 391 2.10 4.96 -4.93
CA GLU A 391 2.48 5.85 -3.83
C GLU A 391 1.63 5.66 -2.57
N GLU A 392 0.30 5.51 -2.73
CA GLU A 392 -0.63 5.29 -1.61
C GLU A 392 -0.37 3.96 -0.90
N PHE A 393 -0.09 2.89 -1.66
CA PHE A 393 0.29 1.60 -1.07
C PHE A 393 1.59 1.69 -0.29
N LEU A 394 2.58 2.45 -0.80
CA LEU A 394 3.85 2.62 -0.11
C LEU A 394 3.65 3.38 1.21
N ALA A 395 2.89 4.47 1.19
CA ALA A 395 2.55 5.25 2.37
C ALA A 395 1.76 4.43 3.40
N SER A 396 0.71 3.72 2.98
CA SER A 396 -0.13 2.93 3.89
C SER A 396 0.60 1.77 4.54
N ASN A 397 1.66 1.25 3.90
CA ASN A 397 2.46 0.14 4.41
C ASN A 397 3.73 0.58 5.15
N ASN A 398 4.04 1.88 5.17
CA ASN A 398 5.23 2.42 5.81
C ASN A 398 4.84 3.68 6.58
N PRO A 399 4.51 3.57 7.88
CA PRO A 399 4.16 4.72 8.72
C PRO A 399 5.19 5.86 8.60
N GLY A 400 4.69 7.09 8.55
CA GLY A 400 5.53 8.29 8.38
C GLY A 400 5.97 8.60 6.94
N VAL A 401 5.62 7.77 5.95
CA VAL A 401 5.83 8.08 4.54
C VAL A 401 4.65 8.89 4.00
N ASP A 402 4.97 10.04 3.38
CA ASP A 402 4.01 10.86 2.65
C ASP A 402 3.97 10.40 1.17
N PRO A 403 2.80 10.05 0.62
CA PRO A 403 2.69 9.59 -0.77
C PRO A 403 3.10 10.65 -1.81
N ASP A 404 3.08 11.94 -1.46
CA ASP A 404 3.53 13.03 -2.35
C ASP A 404 5.05 13.28 -2.27
N GLU A 405 5.78 12.65 -1.32
CA GLU A 405 7.20 12.88 -1.06
C GLU A 405 8.01 11.56 -1.09
N LEU A 406 7.94 10.86 -2.23
CA LEU A 406 8.71 9.64 -2.51
C LEU A 406 9.11 9.52 -3.98
N ASP A 407 10.10 8.66 -4.24
CA ASP A 407 10.46 8.18 -5.57
C ASP A 407 9.99 6.73 -5.73
N GLU A 408 9.26 6.42 -6.81
CA GLU A 408 8.93 5.06 -7.24
C GLU A 408 9.40 4.85 -8.69
N LEU A 409 10.23 3.81 -8.91
CA LEU A 409 10.85 3.52 -10.18
C LEU A 409 10.56 2.08 -10.61
N GLU A 410 10.57 1.84 -11.93
CA GLU A 410 10.48 0.50 -12.53
C GLU A 410 11.52 0.24 -13.62
N ALA A 411 11.67 -1.03 -13.99
CA ALA A 411 12.55 -1.48 -15.06
C ALA A 411 13.97 -0.87 -14.94
N ASN A 412 14.43 -0.14 -15.96
CA ASN A 412 15.74 0.50 -15.98
C ASN A 412 15.65 1.96 -15.49
N ALA A 413 15.18 2.15 -14.25
CA ALA A 413 14.97 3.45 -13.61
C ALA A 413 13.97 4.37 -14.36
N GLU A 414 12.94 3.77 -14.95
CA GLU A 414 11.79 4.50 -15.49
C GLU A 414 10.97 5.05 -14.32
N ILE A 415 10.57 6.32 -14.41
CA ILE A 415 9.87 7.02 -13.32
C ILE A 415 8.39 6.64 -13.33
N ILE A 416 7.91 6.10 -12.21
CA ILE A 416 6.49 6.01 -11.89
C ILE A 416 6.06 7.28 -11.15
N GLU A 417 6.76 7.62 -10.06
CA GLU A 417 6.54 8.80 -9.23
C GLU A 417 7.89 9.41 -8.77
N GLY A 418 7.93 10.71 -8.50
CA GLY A 418 9.15 11.40 -8.04
C GLY A 418 10.23 11.62 -9.11
N ASP A 419 11.48 11.33 -8.76
CA ASP A 419 12.67 11.44 -9.61
C ASP A 419 13.55 10.16 -9.58
N ASN A 420 14.50 10.06 -10.52
CA ASN A 420 15.40 8.91 -10.61
C ASN A 420 16.89 9.27 -10.47
N GLN A 421 17.22 10.52 -10.19
CA GLN A 421 18.59 11.01 -10.31
C GLN A 421 19.49 10.42 -9.21
N ASP A 422 18.95 10.23 -8.01
CA ASP A 422 19.66 9.58 -6.92
C ASP A 422 20.04 8.13 -7.26
N TYR A 423 19.08 7.34 -7.75
CA TYR A 423 19.32 5.97 -8.20
C TYR A 423 20.35 5.91 -9.32
N LEU A 424 20.24 6.79 -10.33
CA LEU A 424 21.20 6.83 -11.44
C LEU A 424 22.62 7.16 -10.95
N ASN A 425 22.77 8.07 -9.98
CA ASN A 425 24.07 8.37 -9.37
C ASN A 425 24.65 7.17 -8.63
N MET A 426 23.81 6.43 -7.91
CA MET A 426 24.20 5.19 -7.24
C MET A 426 24.69 4.15 -8.25
N ILE A 427 23.93 3.90 -9.32
CA ILE A 427 24.31 2.95 -10.37
C ILE A 427 25.59 3.40 -11.10
N ASP A 428 25.73 4.68 -11.44
CA ASP A 428 26.96 5.24 -12.00
C ASP A 428 28.17 5.01 -11.08
N PHE A 429 27.98 5.13 -9.75
CA PHE A 429 29.03 4.80 -8.78
C PHE A 429 29.39 3.31 -8.84
N VAL A 430 28.39 2.41 -8.86
CA VAL A 430 28.60 0.96 -8.96
C VAL A 430 29.34 0.58 -10.24
N GLU A 431 29.03 1.19 -11.39
CA GLU A 431 29.71 0.91 -12.66
C GLU A 431 31.19 1.30 -12.65
N ASN A 432 31.54 2.36 -11.90
CA ASN A 432 32.86 2.98 -11.94
C ASN A 432 33.75 2.63 -10.75
N ASN A 433 33.25 1.86 -9.78
CA ASN A 433 33.98 1.50 -8.56
C ASN A 433 33.89 0.00 -8.26
N ASP A 434 34.96 -0.55 -7.71
CA ASP A 434 35.07 -1.95 -7.29
C ASP A 434 34.42 -2.12 -5.90
N LEU A 435 33.31 -2.86 -5.82
CA LEU A 435 32.58 -3.06 -4.57
C LEU A 435 33.19 -4.16 -3.68
N SER A 436 34.19 -4.91 -4.16
CA SER A 436 35.01 -5.76 -3.27
C SER A 436 35.82 -4.93 -2.26
N ASN A 437 35.97 -3.62 -2.48
CA ASN A 437 36.51 -2.68 -1.51
C ASN A 437 35.43 -2.31 -0.46
N PRO A 438 35.66 -2.58 0.85
CA PRO A 438 34.70 -2.26 1.90
C PRO A 438 34.29 -0.79 1.95
N ASP A 439 35.20 0.15 1.66
CA ASP A 439 34.87 1.60 1.69
C ASP A 439 33.85 1.97 0.59
N ASN A 440 33.90 1.28 -0.56
CA ASN A 440 32.95 1.51 -1.65
C ASN A 440 31.61 0.82 -1.36
N TYR A 441 31.66 -0.37 -0.75
CA TYR A 441 30.46 -1.07 -0.32
C TYR A 441 29.66 -0.27 0.72
N LEU A 442 30.33 0.34 1.71
CA LEU A 442 29.69 1.19 2.72
C LEU A 442 28.90 2.36 2.10
N ILE A 443 29.41 2.95 1.01
CA ILE A 443 28.69 4.02 0.29
C ILE A 443 27.37 3.51 -0.31
N ILE A 444 27.34 2.26 -0.79
CA ILE A 444 26.12 1.64 -1.31
C ILE A 444 25.20 1.21 -0.18
N GLU A 445 25.74 0.69 0.92
CA GLU A 445 24.97 0.32 2.11
C GLU A 445 24.28 1.54 2.76
N GLU A 446 24.83 2.75 2.63
CA GLU A 446 24.16 4.00 3.04
C GLU A 446 22.98 4.41 2.13
N GLN A 447 22.92 3.89 0.89
CA GLN A 447 21.90 4.22 -0.11
C GLN A 447 20.87 3.12 -0.33
N VAL A 448 21.20 1.86 -0.05
CA VAL A 448 20.36 0.68 -0.27
C VAL A 448 20.07 -0.02 1.05
N ASN A 449 18.81 -0.38 1.28
CA ASN A 449 18.50 -1.33 2.34
C ASN A 449 18.98 -2.72 1.89
N ILE A 450 20.18 -3.11 2.33
CA ILE A 450 20.88 -4.31 1.87
C ILE A 450 20.11 -5.57 2.23
N GLU A 451 19.50 -5.60 3.40
CA GLU A 451 18.72 -6.72 3.92
C GLU A 451 17.45 -6.93 3.07
N ASN A 452 16.68 -5.87 2.80
CA ASN A 452 15.54 -5.90 1.88
C ASN A 452 15.96 -6.36 0.47
N PHE A 453 17.08 -5.83 -0.04
CA PHE A 453 17.58 -6.22 -1.37
C PHE A 453 18.01 -7.70 -1.43
N ILE A 454 18.69 -8.20 -0.40
CA ILE A 454 19.07 -9.62 -0.27
C ILE A 454 17.81 -10.49 -0.27
N ASP A 455 16.83 -10.16 0.58
CA ASP A 455 15.64 -10.97 0.78
C ASP A 455 14.75 -10.99 -0.47
N TYR A 456 14.62 -9.84 -1.15
CA TYR A 456 13.99 -9.72 -2.47
C TYR A 456 14.66 -10.62 -3.52
N ASN A 457 16.00 -10.64 -3.61
CA ASN A 457 16.70 -11.52 -4.56
C ASN A 457 16.52 -12.99 -4.18
N ILE A 458 16.56 -13.31 -2.89
CA ILE A 458 16.39 -14.67 -2.36
C ILE A 458 15.04 -15.25 -2.76
N ILE A 459 13.93 -14.53 -2.57
CA ILE A 459 12.60 -15.01 -2.95
C ILE A 459 12.50 -15.19 -4.48
N GLN A 460 12.98 -14.25 -5.29
CA GLN A 460 12.97 -14.37 -6.76
C GLN A 460 13.75 -15.60 -7.25
N ILE A 461 14.90 -15.87 -6.64
CA ILE A 461 15.72 -17.05 -6.93
C ILE A 461 15.02 -18.33 -6.48
N TYR A 462 14.45 -18.35 -5.27
CA TYR A 462 13.75 -19.49 -4.71
C TYR A 462 12.57 -19.87 -5.59
N VAL A 463 11.65 -18.94 -5.89
CA VAL A 463 10.48 -19.23 -6.73
C VAL A 463 10.86 -19.56 -8.17
N GLY A 464 12.10 -19.30 -8.56
CA GLY A 464 12.60 -19.56 -9.89
C GLY A 464 11.95 -18.66 -10.93
N ASN A 465 11.69 -17.41 -10.57
CA ASN A 465 11.10 -16.44 -11.47
C ASN A 465 12.07 -16.14 -12.62
N THR A 466 11.65 -16.40 -13.85
CA THR A 466 12.43 -16.12 -15.06
C THR A 466 11.84 -15.01 -15.90
N ASP A 467 10.84 -14.27 -15.40
CA ASP A 467 10.39 -12.98 -15.96
C ASP A 467 11.10 -11.79 -15.29
N TRP A 468 11.81 -12.04 -14.19
CA TRP A 468 12.80 -11.18 -13.54
C TRP A 468 14.22 -11.57 -14.03
N PRO A 469 15.30 -10.74 -13.97
CA PRO A 469 15.46 -9.44 -13.31
C PRO A 469 15.23 -8.17 -14.13
N GLY A 470 15.15 -8.27 -15.45
CA GLY A 470 14.97 -7.12 -16.36
C GLY A 470 13.53 -6.76 -16.65
N ASN A 471 12.58 -7.48 -16.06
CA ASN A 471 11.16 -7.19 -16.07
C ASN A 471 10.58 -7.54 -14.68
N ASN A 472 9.37 -7.06 -14.38
CA ASN A 472 8.71 -7.20 -13.08
C ASN A 472 9.61 -6.76 -11.90
N ILE A 473 10.21 -5.57 -12.04
CA ILE A 473 11.07 -4.94 -11.05
C ILE A 473 10.59 -3.52 -10.76
N LYS A 474 10.37 -3.25 -9.48
CA LYS A 474 10.01 -1.95 -8.91
C LYS A 474 10.84 -1.70 -7.67
N PHE A 475 11.20 -0.45 -7.45
CA PHE A 475 11.96 -0.03 -6.29
C PHE A 475 11.63 1.41 -5.96
N TRP A 476 11.74 1.75 -4.69
CA TRP A 476 11.27 3.02 -4.17
C TRP A 476 12.13 3.51 -3.02
N ARG A 477 11.98 4.80 -2.72
CA ARG A 477 12.60 5.47 -1.57
C ARG A 477 11.74 6.66 -1.14
N PRO A 478 11.44 6.85 0.15
CA PRO A 478 10.81 8.08 0.63
C PRO A 478 11.80 9.24 0.71
N HIS A 479 11.33 10.48 0.59
CA HIS A 479 12.14 11.70 0.73
C HIS A 479 12.41 12.07 2.20
N ILE A 480 12.83 11.08 2.98
CA ILE A 480 13.22 11.22 4.39
C ILE A 480 14.75 11.19 4.49
N GLU A 481 15.33 12.02 5.36
CA GLU A 481 16.78 12.06 5.56
C GLU A 481 17.29 10.68 6.01
N GLY A 482 18.25 10.12 5.28
CA GLY A 482 18.82 8.80 5.56
C GLY A 482 18.00 7.61 5.03
N ALA A 483 16.88 7.85 4.35
CA ALA A 483 16.12 6.81 3.70
C ALA A 483 16.90 6.12 2.58
N LYS A 484 16.67 4.82 2.41
CA LYS A 484 17.38 3.95 1.48
C LYS A 484 16.44 3.37 0.44
N TRP A 485 16.97 3.04 -0.74
CA TRP A 485 16.25 2.30 -1.77
C TRP A 485 15.86 0.91 -1.28
N LYS A 486 14.60 0.54 -1.56
CA LYS A 486 14.00 -0.78 -1.29
C LYS A 486 13.35 -1.34 -2.55
N TRP A 487 13.24 -2.66 -2.64
CA TRP A 487 12.67 -3.38 -3.78
C TRP A 487 11.32 -3.99 -3.42
N ILE A 488 10.40 -3.91 -4.38
CA ILE A 488 9.03 -4.40 -4.22
C ILE A 488 8.88 -5.72 -4.97
N LEU A 489 8.42 -6.76 -4.26
CA LEU A 489 8.07 -8.04 -4.85
C LEU A 489 6.66 -7.97 -5.42
N TYR A 490 6.55 -8.10 -6.75
CA TYR A 490 5.27 -8.15 -7.45
C TYR A 490 5.39 -8.97 -8.74
N ASP A 491 4.25 -9.39 -9.28
CA ASP A 491 4.11 -10.09 -10.57
C ASP A 491 5.07 -11.30 -10.71
N THR A 492 4.87 -12.27 -9.82
CA THR A 492 5.74 -13.45 -9.65
C THR A 492 5.13 -14.73 -10.24
N ASP A 493 4.04 -14.63 -10.99
CA ASP A 493 3.29 -15.78 -11.55
C ASP A 493 4.12 -16.70 -12.45
N PHE A 494 5.19 -16.19 -13.08
CA PHE A 494 6.15 -16.98 -13.87
C PHE A 494 6.97 -17.99 -13.03
N GLY A 495 6.96 -17.86 -11.70
CA GLY A 495 7.61 -18.79 -10.79
C GLY A 495 6.98 -20.19 -10.76
N PHE A 496 7.66 -21.10 -10.08
CA PHE A 496 7.21 -22.47 -9.80
C PHE A 496 6.82 -23.30 -11.05
N GLY A 497 7.42 -23.03 -12.21
CA GLY A 497 7.23 -23.89 -13.39
C GLY A 497 6.04 -23.57 -14.27
N LEU A 498 5.53 -22.33 -14.27
CA LEU A 498 4.42 -21.93 -15.15
C LEU A 498 4.74 -22.17 -16.65
N PHE A 499 5.97 -21.91 -17.10
CA PHE A 499 6.39 -22.10 -18.49
C PHE A 499 7.55 -23.11 -18.61
N PRO A 500 7.31 -24.43 -18.44
CA PRO A 500 8.38 -25.42 -18.33
C PRO A 500 9.28 -25.53 -19.58
N GLY A 501 8.80 -25.05 -20.73
CA GLY A 501 9.60 -24.92 -21.96
C GLY A 501 10.54 -23.70 -22.00
N TRP A 502 10.51 -22.84 -20.99
CA TRP A 502 11.15 -21.52 -20.95
C TRP A 502 11.93 -21.30 -19.65
N ALA A 503 12.94 -22.15 -19.40
CA ALA A 503 13.87 -22.02 -18.26
C ALA A 503 13.22 -21.96 -16.85
N SER A 504 11.91 -22.15 -16.69
CA SER A 504 11.23 -22.03 -15.39
C SER A 504 11.13 -23.38 -14.63
N ASN A 505 11.89 -24.40 -14.99
CA ASN A 505 11.79 -25.72 -14.36
C ASN A 505 12.48 -25.74 -12.98
N VAL A 506 12.10 -26.70 -12.12
CA VAL A 506 12.60 -26.79 -10.73
C VAL A 506 14.12 -26.88 -10.60
N TYR A 507 14.84 -27.35 -11.63
CA TYR A 507 16.29 -27.46 -11.66
C TYR A 507 17.00 -26.23 -12.26
N HIS A 508 16.26 -25.20 -12.69
CA HIS A 508 16.87 -24.01 -13.23
C HIS A 508 17.71 -23.29 -12.18
N ASN A 509 18.95 -22.94 -12.54
CA ASN A 509 19.84 -22.19 -11.67
C ASN A 509 19.57 -20.69 -11.81
N THR A 510 18.53 -20.22 -11.11
CA THR A 510 18.10 -18.82 -11.14
C THR A 510 19.13 -17.89 -10.50
N LEU A 511 19.97 -18.38 -9.57
CA LEU A 511 21.10 -17.59 -9.03
C LEU A 511 22.12 -17.23 -10.12
N LEU A 512 22.58 -18.22 -10.90
CA LEU A 512 23.50 -17.94 -12.01
C LEU A 512 22.87 -17.05 -13.08
N PHE A 513 21.58 -17.23 -13.33
CA PHE A 513 20.85 -16.36 -14.24
C PHE A 513 20.82 -14.91 -13.72
N ALA A 514 20.53 -14.68 -12.43
CA ALA A 514 20.54 -13.36 -11.81
C ALA A 514 21.91 -12.68 -11.72
N LEU A 515 23.00 -13.44 -11.92
CA LEU A 515 24.38 -12.97 -11.85
C LEU A 515 25.08 -12.95 -13.21
N ASP A 516 24.38 -13.26 -14.31
CA ASP A 516 24.95 -13.27 -15.65
C ASP A 516 25.25 -11.82 -16.11
N ASP A 517 26.52 -11.52 -16.37
CA ASP A 517 27.00 -10.20 -16.82
C ASP A 517 26.63 -9.92 -18.28
N ASN A 518 26.35 -10.97 -19.06
CA ASN A 518 25.92 -10.91 -20.45
C ASN A 518 24.64 -11.72 -20.65
N GLY A 519 23.70 -11.57 -19.70
CA GLY A 519 22.42 -12.25 -19.72
C GLY A 519 21.68 -12.13 -21.06
N PRO A 520 20.82 -13.12 -21.41
CA PRO A 520 20.07 -13.08 -22.65
C PRO A 520 19.07 -11.92 -22.63
N GLY A 521 19.12 -11.05 -23.65
CA GLY A 521 18.18 -9.96 -23.94
C GLY A 521 17.04 -9.74 -22.93
N TRP A 522 15.80 -10.05 -23.31
CA TRP A 522 14.70 -10.10 -22.35
C TRP A 522 14.62 -11.50 -21.72
N PRO A 523 14.38 -11.62 -20.40
CA PRO A 523 14.22 -10.56 -19.41
C PRO A 523 15.50 -10.38 -18.57
N ASN A 524 16.69 -10.57 -19.13
CA ASN A 524 17.94 -10.46 -18.36
C ASN A 524 19.01 -9.63 -19.09
N PRO A 525 18.75 -8.33 -19.32
CA PRO A 525 19.72 -7.42 -19.91
C PRO A 525 20.87 -7.09 -18.92
N PRO A 526 22.07 -6.69 -19.40
CA PRO A 526 23.21 -6.44 -18.51
C PRO A 526 23.02 -5.41 -17.38
N TRP A 527 22.09 -4.46 -17.55
CA TRP A 527 21.80 -3.45 -16.53
C TRP A 527 21.06 -4.05 -15.32
N SER A 528 20.20 -5.06 -15.53
CA SER A 528 19.32 -5.56 -14.48
C SER A 528 20.05 -6.42 -13.44
N THR A 529 21.22 -6.96 -13.79
CA THR A 529 22.05 -7.76 -12.88
C THR A 529 23.20 -6.96 -12.27
N LEU A 530 23.47 -5.75 -12.77
CA LEU A 530 24.66 -4.96 -12.42
C LEU A 530 24.80 -4.77 -10.91
N LEU A 531 23.77 -4.23 -10.24
CA LEU A 531 23.83 -3.99 -8.81
C LEU A 531 24.08 -5.29 -8.02
N PHE A 532 23.31 -6.33 -8.33
CA PHE A 532 23.42 -7.60 -7.60
C PHE A 532 24.77 -8.27 -7.82
N ARG A 533 25.27 -8.35 -9.06
CA ARG A 533 26.57 -8.96 -9.34
C ARG A 533 27.74 -8.17 -8.78
N SER A 534 27.65 -6.84 -8.75
CA SER A 534 28.67 -5.99 -8.14
C SER A 534 28.69 -6.13 -6.62
N LEU A 535 27.52 -6.14 -5.96
CA LEU A 535 27.44 -6.41 -4.51
C LEU A 535 27.96 -7.81 -4.17
N MET A 536 27.72 -8.79 -5.03
CA MET A 536 28.24 -10.15 -4.89
C MET A 536 29.78 -10.25 -4.99
N GLU A 537 30.51 -9.17 -5.31
CA GLU A 537 31.97 -9.13 -5.23
C GLU A 537 32.49 -8.86 -3.80
N ASN A 538 31.62 -8.40 -2.90
CA ASN A 538 31.95 -8.05 -1.52
C ASN A 538 31.75 -9.23 -0.55
N GLU A 539 32.77 -9.54 0.26
CA GLU A 539 32.73 -10.68 1.20
C GLU A 539 31.66 -10.53 2.29
N GLU A 540 31.41 -9.32 2.79
CA GLU A 540 30.37 -9.07 3.80
C GLU A 540 28.96 -9.30 3.23
N PHE A 541 28.70 -8.76 2.03
CA PHE A 541 27.45 -9.01 1.32
C PHE A 541 27.24 -10.50 1.04
N GLN A 542 28.29 -11.22 0.60
CA GLN A 542 28.21 -12.67 0.36
C GLN A 542 27.82 -13.42 1.64
N ILE A 543 28.42 -13.09 2.78
CA ILE A 543 28.10 -13.71 4.08
C ILE A 543 26.65 -13.45 4.46
N LYS A 544 26.19 -12.18 4.41
CA LYS A 544 24.78 -11.82 4.68
C LYS A 544 23.83 -12.59 3.76
N PHE A 545 24.11 -12.59 2.45
CA PHE A 545 23.31 -13.28 1.45
C PHE A 545 23.20 -14.78 1.73
N ILE A 546 24.33 -15.46 1.97
CA ILE A 546 24.35 -16.91 2.25
C ILE A 546 23.56 -17.22 3.51
N ASN A 547 23.78 -16.47 4.59
CA ASN A 547 23.11 -16.73 5.86
C ASN A 547 21.60 -16.48 5.78
N HIS A 548 21.16 -15.38 5.16
CA HIS A 548 19.74 -15.12 4.93
C HIS A 548 19.12 -16.23 4.06
N PHE A 549 19.83 -16.69 3.02
CA PHE A 549 19.34 -17.78 2.16
C PHE A 549 19.13 -19.07 2.98
N CYS A 550 20.13 -19.47 3.78
CA CYS A 550 20.02 -20.62 4.67
C CYS A 550 18.90 -20.48 5.71
N TYR A 551 18.72 -19.27 6.26
CA TYR A 551 17.64 -18.95 7.18
C TYR A 551 16.26 -19.19 6.55
N TYR A 552 16.00 -18.62 5.36
CA TYR A 552 14.72 -18.79 4.69
C TYR A 552 14.47 -20.25 4.27
N LEU A 553 15.49 -20.98 3.81
CA LEU A 553 15.40 -22.42 3.53
C LEU A 553 15.06 -23.29 4.75
N SER A 554 15.38 -22.80 5.94
CA SER A 554 15.10 -23.46 7.22
C SER A 554 13.85 -22.92 7.92
N THR A 555 13.10 -22.04 7.26
CA THR A 555 11.89 -21.41 7.81
C THR A 555 10.77 -21.40 6.76
N ARG A 556 10.65 -20.31 6.01
CA ARG A 556 9.51 -20.03 5.11
C ARG A 556 9.60 -20.80 3.79
N PHE A 557 10.78 -21.28 3.41
CA PHE A 557 11.00 -22.10 2.23
C PHE A 557 11.22 -23.57 2.55
N GLU A 558 11.03 -23.95 3.82
CA GLU A 558 11.07 -25.34 4.24
C GLU A 558 9.99 -26.13 3.46
N PRO A 559 10.33 -27.31 2.91
CA PRO A 559 9.42 -28.05 2.02
C PRO A 559 8.03 -28.30 2.61
N SER A 560 7.93 -28.62 3.90
CA SER A 560 6.63 -28.88 4.52
C SER A 560 5.82 -27.60 4.72
N TYR A 561 6.46 -26.50 5.13
CA TYR A 561 5.82 -25.19 5.22
C TYR A 561 5.23 -24.75 3.88
N VAL A 562 6.01 -24.79 2.80
CA VAL A 562 5.56 -24.35 1.46
C VAL A 562 4.43 -25.23 0.93
N VAL A 563 4.52 -26.55 1.09
CA VAL A 563 3.44 -27.46 0.67
C VAL A 563 2.16 -27.25 1.49
N ASN A 564 2.27 -26.93 2.78
CA ASN A 564 1.13 -26.59 3.63
C ASN A 564 0.50 -25.27 3.19
N GLN A 565 1.29 -24.22 2.95
CA GLN A 565 0.80 -22.93 2.44
C GLN A 565 0.05 -23.09 1.11
N ILE A 566 0.59 -23.87 0.17
CA ILE A 566 -0.11 -24.20 -1.07
C ILE A 566 -1.43 -24.93 -0.79
N SER A 567 -1.44 -25.86 0.15
CA SER A 567 -2.64 -26.63 0.50
C SER A 567 -3.72 -25.74 1.12
N ASP A 568 -3.35 -24.82 2.01
CA ASP A 568 -4.27 -23.88 2.66
C ASP A 568 -4.92 -22.94 1.63
N ILE A 569 -4.14 -22.42 0.69
CA ILE A 569 -4.66 -21.61 -0.43
C ILE A 569 -5.59 -22.43 -1.33
N VAL A 570 -5.21 -23.67 -1.67
CA VAL A 570 -6.02 -24.56 -2.50
C VAL A 570 -7.34 -24.90 -1.81
N ASP A 571 -7.32 -25.21 -0.51
CA ASP A 571 -8.52 -25.53 0.26
C ASP A 571 -9.49 -24.34 0.32
N ASN A 572 -8.97 -23.11 0.30
CA ASN A 572 -9.77 -21.89 0.24
C ASN A 572 -10.49 -21.70 -1.12
N ILE A 573 -9.77 -21.88 -2.24
CA ILE A 573 -10.32 -21.60 -3.58
C ILE A 573 -11.01 -22.80 -4.26
N ALA A 574 -10.67 -24.03 -3.88
CA ALA A 574 -11.19 -25.25 -4.50
C ALA A 574 -12.74 -25.34 -4.54
N PRO A 575 -13.50 -24.89 -3.52
CA PRO A 575 -14.95 -24.88 -3.57
C PRO A 575 -15.52 -24.04 -4.72
N GLU A 576 -14.83 -22.97 -5.12
CA GLU A 576 -15.29 -22.01 -6.12
C GLU A 576 -14.81 -22.37 -7.55
N MET A 577 -13.75 -23.16 -7.69
CA MET A 577 -13.19 -23.57 -8.98
C MET A 577 -14.18 -24.22 -9.96
N PRO A 578 -15.15 -25.07 -9.55
CA PRO A 578 -16.15 -25.60 -10.46
C PRO A 578 -16.97 -24.51 -11.18
N ASN A 579 -17.32 -23.42 -10.48
CA ASN A 579 -18.04 -22.29 -11.06
C ASN A 579 -17.13 -21.51 -12.00
N HIS A 580 -15.88 -21.25 -11.60
CA HIS A 580 -14.87 -20.62 -12.46
C HIS A 580 -14.70 -21.39 -13.78
N VAL A 581 -14.50 -22.70 -13.71
CA VAL A 581 -14.34 -23.58 -14.88
C VAL A 581 -15.62 -23.67 -15.71
N SER A 582 -16.79 -23.64 -15.09
CA SER A 582 -18.07 -23.57 -15.80
C SER A 582 -18.14 -22.32 -16.70
N ARG A 583 -17.62 -21.18 -16.22
CA ARG A 583 -17.68 -19.90 -16.92
C ARG A 583 -16.61 -19.74 -17.99
N TRP A 584 -15.37 -20.10 -17.68
CA TRP A 584 -14.18 -19.83 -18.51
C TRP A 584 -13.65 -21.07 -19.26
N GLY A 585 -14.20 -22.24 -18.96
CA GLY A 585 -13.73 -23.53 -19.43
C GLY A 585 -12.48 -23.98 -18.69
N GLY A 586 -11.74 -24.92 -19.28
CA GLY A 586 -10.68 -25.66 -18.59
C GLY A 586 -11.16 -27.02 -18.07
N ASN A 587 -10.30 -27.71 -17.31
CA ASN A 587 -10.57 -29.05 -16.81
C ASN A 587 -10.14 -29.17 -15.35
N ILE A 588 -11.07 -29.46 -14.44
CA ILE A 588 -10.77 -29.63 -13.00
C ILE A 588 -9.73 -30.73 -12.75
N GLY A 589 -9.73 -31.81 -13.55
CA GLY A 589 -8.70 -32.84 -13.46
C GLY A 589 -7.30 -32.32 -13.84
N GLN A 590 -7.21 -31.42 -14.81
CA GLN A 590 -5.96 -30.74 -15.16
C GLN A 590 -5.55 -29.75 -14.07
N TRP A 591 -6.50 -28.97 -13.52
CA TRP A 591 -6.22 -28.07 -12.40
C TRP A 591 -5.65 -28.81 -11.19
N ASN A 592 -6.25 -29.96 -10.83
CA ASN A 592 -5.72 -30.83 -9.77
C ASN A 592 -4.32 -31.35 -10.08
N GLN A 593 -4.00 -31.62 -11.35
CA GLN A 593 -2.64 -32.02 -11.74
C GLN A 593 -1.67 -30.85 -11.62
N ASN A 594 -2.07 -29.64 -12.04
CA ASN A 594 -1.23 -28.45 -11.91
C ASN A 594 -0.90 -28.15 -10.43
N ILE A 595 -1.86 -28.35 -9.51
CA ILE A 595 -1.61 -28.25 -8.06
C ILE A 595 -0.51 -29.22 -7.62
N ILE A 596 -0.60 -30.48 -8.03
CA ILE A 596 0.43 -31.49 -7.72
C ILE A 596 1.80 -31.04 -8.25
N ASP A 597 1.85 -30.49 -9.46
CA ASP A 597 3.10 -30.02 -10.08
C ASP A 597 3.68 -28.82 -9.30
N VAL A 598 2.86 -27.90 -8.79
CA VAL A 598 3.29 -26.77 -7.92
C VAL A 598 3.80 -27.27 -6.58
N GLN A 599 3.10 -28.22 -5.97
CA GLN A 599 3.50 -28.84 -4.69
C GLN A 599 4.82 -29.62 -4.86
N GLU A 600 5.00 -30.35 -5.96
CA GLU A 600 6.25 -31.04 -6.26
C GLU A 600 7.40 -30.04 -6.47
N PHE A 601 7.16 -28.91 -7.13
CA PHE A 601 8.15 -27.84 -7.24
C PHE A 601 8.58 -27.35 -5.86
N GLY A 602 7.63 -26.92 -5.01
CA GLY A 602 7.90 -26.42 -3.66
C GLY A 602 8.63 -27.45 -2.78
N ALA A 603 8.23 -28.73 -2.87
CA ALA A 603 8.84 -29.81 -2.10
C ALA A 603 10.30 -30.11 -2.47
N LEU A 604 10.72 -29.78 -3.70
CA LEU A 604 12.06 -30.08 -4.21
C LEU A 604 12.97 -28.85 -4.25
N ARG A 605 12.39 -27.65 -4.33
CA ARG A 605 13.15 -26.44 -4.70
C ARG A 605 14.22 -26.07 -3.67
N ALA A 606 13.92 -26.21 -2.38
CA ALA A 606 14.82 -25.86 -1.29
C ALA A 606 16.20 -26.52 -1.41
N ASP A 607 16.23 -27.86 -1.48
CA ASP A 607 17.47 -28.64 -1.65
C ASP A 607 18.22 -28.26 -2.93
N ILE A 608 17.49 -27.99 -4.02
CA ILE A 608 18.10 -27.64 -5.31
C ILE A 608 18.80 -26.29 -5.23
N VAL A 609 18.15 -25.27 -4.67
CA VAL A 609 18.75 -23.93 -4.58
C VAL A 609 19.85 -23.87 -3.52
N PHE A 610 19.74 -24.64 -2.42
CA PHE A 610 20.84 -24.83 -1.47
C PHE A 610 22.09 -25.34 -2.21
N ASN A 611 21.94 -26.39 -3.02
CA ASN A 611 23.04 -26.90 -3.84
C ASN A 611 23.54 -25.88 -4.87
N HIS A 612 22.68 -25.05 -5.47
CA HIS A 612 23.13 -24.00 -6.38
C HIS A 612 24.01 -22.95 -5.68
N VAL A 613 23.59 -22.50 -4.49
CA VAL A 613 24.34 -21.57 -3.64
C VAL A 613 25.69 -22.17 -3.26
N GLY A 614 25.69 -23.40 -2.71
CA GLY A 614 26.92 -24.09 -2.32
C GLY A 614 27.90 -24.26 -3.49
N ASN A 615 27.42 -24.66 -4.67
CA ASN A 615 28.26 -24.79 -5.86
C ASN A 615 28.82 -23.45 -6.35
N TYR A 616 28.07 -22.36 -6.25
CA TYR A 616 28.52 -21.03 -6.67
C TYR A 616 29.66 -20.51 -5.79
N PHE A 617 29.50 -20.62 -4.47
CA PHE A 617 30.50 -20.16 -3.49
C PHE A 617 31.62 -21.20 -3.22
N GLY A 618 31.51 -22.40 -3.76
CA GLY A 618 32.48 -23.49 -3.52
C GLY A 618 32.37 -24.13 -2.13
N LEU A 619 31.19 -24.04 -1.50
CA LEU A 619 30.87 -24.60 -0.20
C LEU A 619 30.34 -26.03 -0.38
N ASN A 620 30.97 -27.00 0.28
CA ASN A 620 30.69 -28.43 0.06
C ASN A 620 30.23 -29.17 1.33
N GLU A 621 30.28 -28.52 2.47
CA GLU A 621 29.90 -29.09 3.77
C GLU A 621 28.93 -28.15 4.47
N SER A 622 27.95 -28.72 5.15
CA SER A 622 26.92 -28.03 5.92
C SER A 622 26.72 -28.76 7.25
N SER A 623 26.22 -28.02 8.24
CA SER A 623 25.91 -28.53 9.57
C SER A 623 24.66 -27.86 10.12
N ASN A 624 24.04 -28.48 11.12
CA ASN A 624 22.88 -27.90 11.79
C ASN A 624 23.31 -26.92 12.88
N LEU A 625 22.76 -25.71 12.83
CA LEU A 625 22.73 -24.77 13.94
C LEU A 625 21.42 -24.98 14.71
N ASN A 626 21.51 -25.46 15.94
CA ASN A 626 20.37 -25.66 16.83
C ASN A 626 20.38 -24.54 17.88
N VAL A 627 19.35 -23.70 17.85
CA VAL A 627 19.20 -22.53 18.73
C VAL A 627 18.03 -22.77 19.67
N SER A 628 18.20 -22.38 20.92
CA SER A 628 17.15 -22.48 21.93
C SER A 628 17.24 -21.35 22.94
N VAL A 629 16.14 -21.09 23.64
CA VAL A 629 16.04 -20.08 24.70
C VAL A 629 15.52 -20.72 25.99
N VAL A 630 16.17 -20.41 27.11
CA VAL A 630 15.75 -20.87 28.45
C VAL A 630 15.86 -19.74 29.48
N PRO A 631 14.81 -19.47 30.30
CA PRO A 631 13.46 -20.03 30.19
C PRO A 631 12.77 -19.56 28.88
N SER A 632 11.74 -20.27 28.43
CA SER A 632 11.13 -20.03 27.11
C SER A 632 10.51 -18.64 26.95
N ASN A 633 10.21 -17.96 28.05
CA ASN A 633 9.71 -16.58 28.09
C ASN A 633 10.81 -15.54 28.38
N GLY A 634 12.06 -15.97 28.54
CA GLY A 634 13.17 -15.10 28.94
C GLY A 634 13.68 -14.19 27.83
N GLY A 635 13.37 -14.48 26.57
CA GLY A 635 13.84 -13.73 25.42
C GLY A 635 13.59 -14.46 24.10
N THR A 636 14.17 -13.93 23.05
CA THR A 636 14.27 -14.54 21.72
C THR A 636 15.72 -14.53 21.24
N VAL A 637 15.99 -15.11 20.07
CA VAL A 637 17.29 -15.08 19.42
C VAL A 637 17.11 -14.63 17.98
N SER A 638 17.98 -13.73 17.51
CA SER A 638 18.15 -13.46 16.09
C SER A 638 19.35 -14.22 15.54
N VAL A 639 19.23 -14.72 14.31
CA VAL A 639 20.30 -15.36 13.54
C VAL A 639 20.48 -14.55 12.27
N SER A 640 21.65 -13.92 12.12
CA SER A 640 21.95 -12.96 11.05
C SER A 640 20.88 -11.86 10.93
N GLY A 641 20.50 -11.26 12.06
CA GLY A 641 19.49 -10.21 12.12
C GLY A 641 18.03 -10.71 12.05
N LEU A 642 17.79 -11.98 11.72
CA LEU A 642 16.43 -12.53 11.55
C LEU A 642 15.99 -13.30 12.81
N ILE A 643 14.81 -12.97 13.35
CA ILE A 643 14.27 -13.56 14.59
C ILE A 643 13.79 -14.99 14.35
N ILE A 644 14.29 -15.96 15.12
CA ILE A 644 13.86 -17.36 14.97
C ILE A 644 12.33 -17.50 15.14
N PRO A 645 11.65 -18.30 14.30
CA PRO A 645 10.19 -18.36 14.30
C PRO A 645 9.63 -19.20 15.45
N GLU A 646 10.45 -20.08 16.04
CA GLU A 646 10.05 -20.96 17.13
C GLU A 646 11.24 -21.28 18.06
N ASN A 647 10.93 -21.81 19.25
CA ASN A 647 11.94 -22.22 20.23
C ASN A 647 11.63 -23.65 20.73
N PRO A 648 12.55 -24.62 20.56
CA PRO A 648 13.83 -24.53 19.86
C PRO A 648 13.66 -24.45 18.33
N TRP A 649 14.68 -23.94 17.64
CA TRP A 649 14.74 -23.89 16.18
C TRP A 649 16.05 -24.48 15.66
N THR A 650 16.00 -25.09 14.48
CA THR A 650 17.16 -25.68 13.81
C THR A 650 17.21 -25.19 12.37
N GLY A 651 18.40 -24.75 11.91
CA GLY A 651 18.64 -24.46 10.50
C GLY A 651 19.91 -25.10 9.97
N GLU A 652 19.90 -25.43 8.68
CA GLU A 652 21.08 -25.96 7.96
C GLU A 652 21.87 -24.80 7.35
N TYR A 653 23.14 -24.69 7.73
CA TYR A 653 24.05 -23.66 7.25
C TYR A 653 25.32 -24.28 6.68
N PHE A 654 25.94 -23.59 5.72
CA PHE A 654 27.25 -23.98 5.22
C PHE A 654 28.33 -23.84 6.31
N ASN A 655 29.23 -24.82 6.35
CA ASN A 655 30.42 -24.73 7.19
C ASN A 655 31.33 -23.58 6.73
N ASP A 656 32.23 -23.15 7.62
CA ASP A 656 33.23 -22.10 7.39
C ASP A 656 32.67 -20.68 7.13
N ILE A 657 31.34 -20.49 7.03
CA ILE A 657 30.69 -19.19 6.97
C ILE A 657 30.41 -18.68 8.39
N PRO A 658 30.83 -17.46 8.76
CA PRO A 658 30.50 -16.87 10.05
C PRO A 658 29.01 -16.52 10.11
N ILE A 659 28.37 -16.92 11.21
CA ILE A 659 26.95 -16.68 11.49
C ILE A 659 26.85 -15.83 12.75
N GLU A 660 26.21 -14.69 12.65
CA GLU A 660 25.90 -13.84 13.79
C GLU A 660 24.65 -14.36 14.51
N ILE A 661 24.71 -14.44 15.83
CA ILE A 661 23.62 -14.88 16.68
C ILE A 661 23.51 -13.92 17.86
N THR A 662 22.33 -13.34 18.08
CA THR A 662 22.12 -12.37 19.15
C THR A 662 20.97 -12.78 20.06
N ALA A 663 21.23 -12.85 21.36
CA ALA A 663 20.20 -13.06 22.37
C ALA A 663 19.51 -11.73 22.66
N ILE A 664 18.18 -11.72 22.58
CA ILE A 664 17.36 -10.53 22.82
C ILE A 664 16.50 -10.84 24.05
N SER A 665 16.75 -10.13 25.15
CA SER A 665 16.04 -10.37 26.41
C SER A 665 14.61 -9.86 26.29
N ASN A 666 13.65 -10.65 26.76
CA ASN A 666 12.31 -10.14 27.01
C ASN A 666 12.36 -9.27 28.28
N PRO A 667 11.42 -8.34 28.43
CA PRO A 667 11.38 -7.53 29.64
C PRO A 667 11.26 -8.38 30.93
N GLY A 668 11.92 -7.93 32.01
CA GLY A 668 12.04 -8.66 33.28
C GLY A 668 13.11 -9.77 33.29
N TYR A 669 13.82 -9.95 32.17
CA TYR A 669 14.93 -10.89 32.05
C TYR A 669 16.20 -10.16 31.63
N SER A 670 17.33 -10.76 31.97
CA SER A 670 18.63 -10.37 31.43
C SER A 670 19.33 -11.59 30.85
N PHE A 671 20.03 -11.37 29.74
CA PHE A 671 20.89 -12.39 29.17
C PHE A 671 21.99 -12.73 30.17
N SER A 672 22.18 -14.03 30.41
CA SER A 672 23.22 -14.53 31.31
C SER A 672 24.42 -15.07 30.57
N HIS A 673 24.21 -16.02 29.66
CA HIS A 673 25.26 -16.65 28.87
C HIS A 673 24.68 -17.56 27.78
N TRP A 674 25.53 -17.94 26.83
CA TRP A 674 25.24 -19.01 25.88
C TRP A 674 25.68 -20.36 26.43
N ALA A 675 24.74 -21.26 26.73
CA ALA A 675 25.10 -22.65 26.98
C ALA A 675 25.46 -23.33 25.64
N GLY A 676 26.62 -23.98 25.58
CA GLY A 676 27.15 -24.55 24.33
C GLY A 676 28.19 -23.67 23.62
N SER A 677 28.40 -22.43 24.08
CA SER A 677 29.49 -21.54 23.65
C SER A 677 30.37 -21.12 24.84
N THR A 678 31.59 -20.65 24.56
CA THR A 678 32.47 -20.02 25.55
C THR A 678 32.36 -18.50 25.55
N GLU A 679 31.66 -17.93 24.58
CA GLU A 679 31.44 -16.49 24.46
C GLU A 679 30.48 -16.00 25.55
N THR A 680 30.70 -14.75 26.00
CA THR A 680 29.96 -14.14 27.11
C THR A 680 29.09 -12.96 26.70
N GLU A 681 29.24 -12.47 25.47
CA GLU A 681 28.45 -11.36 24.92
C GLU A 681 27.06 -11.85 24.45
N GLU A 682 26.08 -10.95 24.43
CA GLU A 682 24.73 -11.21 23.91
C GLU A 682 24.75 -11.58 22.42
N GLY A 683 25.53 -10.82 21.65
CA GLY A 683 25.85 -11.09 20.25
C GLY A 683 27.13 -11.90 20.12
N ILE A 684 27.06 -13.05 19.45
CA ILE A 684 28.20 -13.93 19.18
C ILE A 684 28.28 -14.25 17.69
N THR A 685 29.49 -14.50 17.21
CA THR A 685 29.71 -15.05 15.87
C THR A 685 30.17 -16.50 16.01
N VAL A 686 29.48 -17.41 15.33
CA VAL A 686 29.84 -18.84 15.30
C VAL A 686 30.25 -19.25 13.89
N VAL A 687 31.16 -20.21 13.77
CA VAL A 687 31.53 -20.84 12.51
C VAL A 687 31.32 -22.33 12.69
N LEU A 688 30.57 -22.97 11.78
CA LEU A 688 30.26 -24.39 11.89
C LEU A 688 31.38 -25.25 11.29
N ASP A 689 31.81 -26.27 12.04
CA ASP A 689 32.64 -27.40 11.59
C ASP A 689 31.98 -28.77 11.89
N GLY A 690 30.71 -28.71 12.31
CA GLY A 690 29.84 -29.80 12.75
C GLY A 690 28.57 -29.22 13.39
N ASP A 691 27.60 -30.09 13.72
CA ASP A 691 26.35 -29.67 14.37
C ASP A 691 26.65 -28.89 15.67
N LEU A 692 26.11 -27.68 15.76
CA LEU A 692 26.26 -26.80 16.93
C LEU A 692 24.92 -26.71 17.66
N ASN A 693 24.98 -26.75 18.98
CA ASN A 693 23.83 -26.51 19.86
C ASN A 693 24.17 -25.33 20.76
N VAL A 694 23.43 -24.25 20.63
CA VAL A 694 23.55 -23.06 21.48
C VAL A 694 22.21 -22.75 22.14
N THR A 695 22.24 -22.45 23.43
CA THR A 695 21.07 -22.02 24.18
C THR A 695 21.34 -20.66 24.80
N ALA A 696 20.54 -19.65 24.46
CA ALA A 696 20.54 -18.38 25.18
C ALA A 696 19.90 -18.64 26.55
N VAL A 697 20.69 -18.47 27.61
CA VAL A 697 20.21 -18.59 28.99
C VAL A 697 19.94 -17.18 29.51
N PHE A 698 18.69 -16.93 29.86
CA PHE A 698 18.25 -15.71 30.52
C PHE A 698 18.00 -15.99 32.00
N LEU A 699 18.24 -15.01 32.84
CA LEU A 699 17.89 -15.04 34.26
C LEU A 699 16.77 -14.04 34.51
N GLU A 700 15.83 -14.43 35.37
CA GLU A 700 14.93 -13.46 35.98
C GLU A 700 15.79 -12.41 36.66
N ASP A 701 15.57 -11.15 36.30
CA ASP A 701 16.22 -10.07 36.99
C ASP A 701 15.49 -9.87 38.33
N ASP A 702 16.10 -10.36 39.41
CA ASP A 702 15.57 -10.25 40.78
C ASP A 702 15.47 -8.78 41.27
N ASN A 703 16.02 -7.83 40.51
CA ASN A 703 15.95 -6.41 40.80
C ASN A 703 16.10 -5.58 39.51
N PRO A 704 15.10 -5.63 38.59
CA PRO A 704 15.20 -5.00 37.27
C PRO A 704 15.17 -3.46 37.31
N GLY A 705 15.18 -2.88 38.51
CA GLY A 705 14.57 -1.58 38.72
C GLY A 705 13.08 -1.67 38.48
N ILE A 706 12.44 -0.51 38.34
CA ILE A 706 11.07 -0.42 37.87
C ILE A 706 11.09 -0.78 36.38
N ALA A 707 10.59 -1.97 36.03
CA ALA A 707 10.48 -2.47 34.65
C ALA A 707 9.29 -1.82 33.91
N VAL A 708 9.24 -0.49 33.96
CA VAL A 708 8.23 0.34 33.30
C VAL A 708 8.90 1.11 32.20
N TYR A 709 8.35 1.00 31.00
CA TYR A 709 8.86 1.64 29.79
C TYR A 709 7.86 2.67 29.31
N ILE A 710 8.35 3.75 28.71
CA ILE A 710 7.53 4.55 27.79
C ILE A 710 7.30 3.65 26.58
N ASN A 711 6.04 3.32 26.30
CA ASN A 711 5.68 2.32 25.30
C ASN A 711 5.23 2.95 23.99
N GLU A 712 4.46 4.03 24.10
CA GLU A 712 3.85 4.70 22.96
C GLU A 712 3.63 6.18 23.29
N ILE A 713 3.69 7.04 22.29
CA ILE A 713 3.43 8.48 22.40
C ILE A 713 2.61 8.97 21.20
N LEU A 714 1.80 10.01 21.42
CA LEU A 714 1.16 10.77 20.35
C LEU A 714 1.26 12.26 20.68
N ALA A 715 2.08 13.00 19.93
CA ALA A 715 2.34 14.43 20.16
C ALA A 715 1.48 15.37 19.29
N SER A 716 0.53 14.82 18.52
CA SER A 716 -0.44 15.58 17.73
C SER A 716 -1.68 14.73 17.56
N ASN A 717 -2.72 15.02 18.32
CA ASN A 717 -3.97 14.25 18.35
C ASN A 717 -5.13 15.19 18.00
N ASP A 718 -5.87 14.89 16.93
CA ASP A 718 -7.03 15.66 16.49
C ASP A 718 -8.31 14.81 16.45
N THR A 719 -8.19 13.49 16.25
CA THR A 719 -9.37 12.62 16.03
C THR A 719 -9.31 11.23 16.68
N THR A 720 -8.15 10.72 17.10
CA THR A 720 -8.02 9.31 17.49
C THR A 720 -8.37 9.05 18.96
N ASN A 721 -7.66 9.68 19.89
CA ASN A 721 -7.82 9.41 21.32
C ASN A 721 -8.51 10.58 22.01
N VAL A 722 -9.63 10.33 22.68
CA VAL A 722 -10.36 11.36 23.43
C VAL A 722 -10.21 11.15 24.92
N ASP A 723 -9.94 12.22 25.66
CA ASP A 723 -9.86 12.21 27.11
C ASP A 723 -11.25 12.19 27.80
N GLU A 724 -11.27 12.27 29.13
CA GLU A 724 -12.53 12.34 29.89
C GLU A 724 -13.33 13.64 29.71
N ALA A 725 -12.71 14.71 29.22
CA ALA A 725 -13.32 16.01 28.96
C ALA A 725 -13.89 16.13 27.53
N GLY A 726 -13.53 15.19 26.64
CA GLY A 726 -13.92 15.22 25.24
C GLY A 726 -12.91 15.92 24.34
N GLU A 727 -11.67 16.09 24.82
CA GLU A 727 -10.57 16.77 24.15
C GLU A 727 -9.59 15.74 23.54
N PHE A 728 -8.92 16.15 22.45
CA PHE A 728 -7.93 15.34 21.75
C PHE A 728 -6.55 15.88 22.12
N ASP A 729 -6.02 15.41 23.23
CA ASP A 729 -4.73 15.87 23.76
C ASP A 729 -3.60 14.90 23.46
N ASP A 730 -2.39 15.43 23.50
CA ASP A 730 -1.18 14.63 23.38
C ASP A 730 -1.12 13.65 24.54
N TRP A 731 -0.51 12.49 24.34
CA TRP A 731 -0.40 11.51 25.42
C TRP A 731 0.86 10.66 25.32
N LEU A 732 1.20 10.05 26.44
CA LEU A 732 2.19 8.99 26.52
C LEU A 732 1.59 7.80 27.26
N GLU A 733 2.04 6.61 26.90
CA GLU A 733 1.69 5.37 27.55
C GLU A 733 2.89 4.75 28.24
N LEU A 734 2.69 4.27 29.47
CA LEU A 734 3.65 3.47 30.20
C LEU A 734 3.26 2.00 30.20
N TYR A 735 4.21 1.12 29.91
CA TYR A 735 4.02 -0.34 29.96
C TYR A 735 4.78 -0.96 31.14
N ASN A 736 4.07 -1.71 32.00
CA ASN A 736 4.73 -2.55 33.01
C ASN A 736 5.05 -3.92 32.43
N ALA A 737 6.31 -4.09 32.08
CA ALA A 737 6.80 -5.31 31.49
C ALA A 737 7.19 -6.38 32.52
N GLY A 738 7.03 -6.08 33.80
CA GLY A 738 7.23 -7.03 34.89
C GLY A 738 6.11 -8.07 35.01
N ILE A 739 6.36 -9.10 35.82
CA ILE A 739 5.41 -10.17 36.15
C ILE A 739 4.61 -9.91 37.45
N GLU A 740 4.94 -8.82 38.15
CA GLU A 740 4.23 -8.35 39.34
C GLU A 740 3.67 -6.95 39.06
N SER A 741 2.63 -6.56 39.81
CA SER A 741 2.12 -5.19 39.74
C SER A 741 3.16 -4.20 40.26
N VAL A 742 3.34 -3.07 39.59
CA VAL A 742 4.30 -2.02 39.96
C VAL A 742 3.57 -0.75 40.39
N ASN A 743 3.92 -0.24 41.58
CA ASN A 743 3.49 1.09 42.01
C ASN A 743 4.49 2.11 41.48
N ILE A 744 4.02 3.06 40.67
CA ILE A 744 4.82 4.11 40.03
C ILE A 744 4.65 5.48 40.70
N GLU A 745 3.95 5.54 41.83
CA GLU A 745 3.83 6.74 42.66
C GLU A 745 5.20 7.36 42.95
N GLY A 746 5.31 8.68 42.76
CA GLY A 746 6.51 9.43 43.10
C GLY A 746 7.65 9.33 42.08
N LEU A 747 7.48 8.57 41.00
CA LEU A 747 8.32 8.69 39.80
C LEU A 747 8.10 10.04 39.11
N PHE A 748 8.97 10.37 38.17
CA PHE A 748 8.83 11.60 37.40
C PHE A 748 8.71 11.34 35.90
N LEU A 749 7.84 12.11 35.24
CA LEU A 749 7.83 12.27 33.78
C LEU A 749 8.40 13.64 33.42
N THR A 750 9.15 13.70 32.33
CA THR A 750 9.73 14.96 31.85
C THR A 750 9.99 14.94 30.35
N ASP A 751 9.66 16.05 29.68
CA ASP A 751 10.04 16.38 28.31
C ASP A 751 11.35 17.20 28.23
N ASN A 752 12.00 17.42 29.39
CA ASN A 752 13.09 18.38 29.52
C ASN A 752 14.31 17.75 30.18
N ALA A 753 15.34 17.48 29.38
CA ALA A 753 16.60 16.88 29.82
C ALA A 753 17.35 17.71 30.89
N ASP A 754 17.09 19.02 31.00
CA ASP A 754 17.67 19.89 32.03
C ASP A 754 16.84 19.90 33.33
N ASN A 755 15.64 19.31 33.34
CA ASN A 755 14.74 19.22 34.49
C ASN A 755 14.08 17.83 34.59
N LEU A 756 14.83 16.87 35.14
CA LEU A 756 14.37 15.47 35.27
C LEU A 756 13.21 15.26 36.25
N THR A 757 12.85 16.25 37.05
CA THR A 757 11.75 16.17 38.04
C THR A 757 10.58 17.08 37.67
N LYS A 758 10.27 17.23 36.37
CA LYS A 758 9.30 18.20 35.86
C LYS A 758 7.88 17.91 36.35
N TRP A 759 7.42 16.67 36.21
CA TRP A 759 6.13 16.21 36.69
C TRP A 759 6.29 14.99 37.59
N THR A 760 5.61 14.96 38.74
CA THR A 760 5.64 13.81 39.65
C THR A 760 4.35 13.01 39.49
N ILE A 761 4.47 11.69 39.29
CA ILE A 761 3.33 10.80 39.18
C ILE A 761 2.56 10.76 40.53
N PRO A 762 1.24 11.00 40.54
CA PRO A 762 0.42 11.05 41.76
C PRO A 762 0.37 9.76 42.59
N GLU A 763 -0.20 9.86 43.79
CA GLU A 763 -0.39 8.72 44.70
C GLU A 763 -1.37 7.68 44.12
N GLU A 764 -1.26 6.43 44.60
CA GLU A 764 -2.15 5.30 44.24
C GLU A 764 -2.09 4.81 42.77
N MET A 765 -1.03 5.16 42.02
CA MET A 765 -0.83 4.72 40.63
C MET A 765 -0.14 3.35 40.52
N VAL A 766 -0.88 2.31 40.14
CA VAL A 766 -0.38 0.93 40.00
C VAL A 766 -0.64 0.39 38.60
N ILE A 767 0.40 -0.03 37.90
CA ILE A 767 0.28 -0.75 36.63
C ILE A 767 0.30 -2.26 36.92
N GLN A 768 -0.71 -2.98 36.44
CA GLN A 768 -0.75 -4.44 36.54
C GLN A 768 0.36 -5.08 35.67
N PRO A 769 0.80 -6.32 35.95
CA PRO A 769 1.79 -6.98 35.11
C PRO A 769 1.30 -7.11 33.67
N GLN A 770 2.18 -6.85 32.70
CA GLN A 770 1.87 -6.89 31.27
C GLN A 770 0.68 -5.99 30.91
N SER A 771 0.60 -4.80 31.51
CA SER A 771 -0.49 -3.84 31.30
C SER A 771 0.06 -2.44 31.09
N HIS A 772 -0.81 -1.57 30.60
CA HIS A 772 -0.50 -0.22 30.20
C HIS A 772 -1.17 0.84 31.10
N LEU A 773 -0.62 2.05 31.11
CA LEU A 773 -1.21 3.21 31.75
C LEU A 773 -0.89 4.49 30.96
N LEU A 774 -1.94 5.19 30.54
CA LEU A 774 -1.86 6.40 29.73
C LEU A 774 -1.85 7.67 30.59
N PHE A 775 -1.08 8.66 30.16
CA PHE A 775 -1.04 10.02 30.72
C PHE A 775 -1.23 11.06 29.62
N TRP A 776 -2.13 12.02 29.83
CA TRP A 776 -2.37 13.15 28.95
C TRP A 776 -1.31 14.24 29.18
N CYS A 777 -0.68 14.67 28.09
CA CYS A 777 0.36 15.68 28.07
C CYS A 777 -0.21 17.00 27.52
N ASP A 778 -0.90 17.76 28.37
CA ASP A 778 -1.77 18.87 27.96
C ASP A 778 -1.58 20.17 28.76
N GLU A 779 -0.80 20.13 29.85
CA GLU A 779 -0.68 21.20 30.85
C GLU A 779 -1.97 21.50 31.66
N ASP A 780 -2.98 20.61 31.66
CA ASP A 780 -4.28 20.82 32.34
C ASP A 780 -4.55 19.87 33.51
N GLN A 781 -3.75 20.03 34.56
CA GLN A 781 -3.88 19.26 35.80
C GLN A 781 -5.21 19.46 36.55
N GLU A 782 -6.08 20.39 36.13
CA GLU A 782 -7.40 20.56 36.75
C GLU A 782 -8.39 19.46 36.32
N GLN A 783 -8.09 18.72 35.23
CA GLN A 783 -8.95 17.67 34.68
C GLN A 783 -8.81 16.33 35.39
N GLY A 784 -7.61 15.97 35.84
CA GLY A 784 -7.41 14.71 36.52
C GLY A 784 -5.97 14.42 36.92
N GLU A 785 -5.78 13.30 37.64
CA GLU A 785 -4.46 12.82 38.07
C GLU A 785 -3.62 12.21 36.92
N PHE A 786 -4.24 11.99 35.75
CA PHE A 786 -3.56 11.53 34.53
C PHE A 786 -3.07 12.66 33.63
N HIS A 787 -3.35 13.92 33.98
CA HIS A 787 -2.97 15.10 33.19
C HIS A 787 -1.65 15.70 33.71
N THR A 788 -0.65 15.77 32.83
CA THR A 788 0.68 16.23 33.20
C THR A 788 0.79 17.76 33.21
N ASN A 789 1.90 18.30 33.71
CA ASN A 789 2.16 19.75 33.69
C ASN A 789 2.99 20.19 32.48
N PHE A 790 3.00 19.38 31.43
CA PHE A 790 3.69 19.63 30.18
C PHE A 790 2.89 19.10 29.00
N LYS A 791 3.24 19.56 27.80
CA LYS A 791 2.66 19.13 26.53
C LYS A 791 3.77 18.67 25.59
N LEU A 792 3.46 17.73 24.70
CA LEU A 792 4.43 17.23 23.75
C LEU A 792 4.58 18.15 22.53
N SER A 793 5.75 18.13 21.89
CA SER A 793 6.05 18.88 20.67
C SER A 793 5.90 17.98 19.46
N SER A 794 4.95 18.28 18.57
CA SER A 794 4.79 17.59 17.28
C SER A 794 6.01 17.71 16.35
N GLY A 795 6.95 18.61 16.62
CA GLY A 795 8.24 18.68 15.92
C GLY A 795 9.31 17.71 16.42
N GLY A 796 9.00 16.88 17.42
CA GLY A 796 9.93 15.98 18.10
C GLY A 796 10.64 16.62 19.30
N GLU A 797 10.86 15.83 20.35
CA GLU A 797 11.62 16.24 21.53
C GLU A 797 12.11 15.06 22.38
N PHE A 798 12.75 15.38 23.51
CA PHE A 798 13.17 14.41 24.52
C PHE A 798 12.00 14.09 25.46
N LEU A 799 11.83 12.83 25.84
CA LEU A 799 10.87 12.39 26.86
C LEU A 799 11.52 11.31 27.73
N ALA A 800 11.29 11.36 29.04
CA ALA A 800 11.83 10.36 29.96
C ALA A 800 10.94 10.05 31.17
N LEU A 801 11.08 8.81 31.63
CA LEU A 801 10.62 8.31 32.92
C LEU A 801 11.81 8.23 33.87
N VAL A 802 11.69 8.82 35.05
CA VAL A 802 12.79 9.00 36.02
C VAL A 802 12.42 8.42 37.37
N ASP A 803 13.38 7.76 38.00
CA ASP A 803 13.25 7.09 39.29
C ASP A 803 12.97 8.08 40.44
N PHE A 804 12.54 7.57 41.60
CA PHE A 804 12.19 8.36 42.80
C PHE A 804 13.36 9.18 43.37
N ASP A 805 14.61 8.91 42.94
CA ASP A 805 15.77 9.71 43.30
C ASP A 805 15.88 11.03 42.51
N GLY A 806 15.08 11.18 41.44
CA GLY A 806 15.03 12.34 40.55
C GLY A 806 16.28 12.51 39.67
N ILE A 807 17.10 11.46 39.54
CA ILE A 807 18.38 11.48 38.80
C ILE A 807 18.50 10.29 37.86
N THR A 808 18.03 9.10 38.24
CA THR A 808 18.17 7.87 37.47
C THR A 808 17.08 7.79 36.41
N LEU A 809 17.45 7.78 35.13
CA LEU A 809 16.50 7.50 34.04
C LEU A 809 16.13 6.02 34.07
N LEU A 810 14.85 5.72 34.17
CA LEU A 810 14.31 4.37 34.03
C LEU A 810 14.13 4.04 32.54
N ASP A 811 13.63 5.01 31.78
CA ASP A 811 13.49 4.92 30.33
C ASP A 811 13.49 6.31 29.70
N SER A 812 13.89 6.41 28.42
CA SER A 812 13.87 7.68 27.69
C SER A 812 13.86 7.48 26.19
N ILE A 813 13.25 8.44 25.49
CA ILE A 813 13.23 8.54 24.04
C ILE A 813 13.59 9.97 23.61
N THR A 814 14.16 10.10 22.42
CA THR A 814 14.14 11.36 21.67
C THR A 814 13.49 11.06 20.33
N PHE A 815 12.28 11.56 20.15
CA PHE A 815 11.46 11.26 18.96
C PHE A 815 11.54 12.40 17.95
N GLY A 816 11.30 12.06 16.68
CA GLY A 816 11.27 13.02 15.57
C GLY A 816 9.91 13.73 15.43
N PRO A 817 9.71 14.49 14.35
CA PRO A 817 8.40 15.04 14.01
C PRO A 817 7.31 13.96 13.98
N GLN A 818 6.12 14.31 14.42
CA GLN A 818 4.94 13.43 14.47
C GLN A 818 3.87 13.94 13.52
N SER A 819 3.32 13.02 12.74
CA SER A 819 2.11 13.28 11.96
C SER A 819 0.90 13.27 12.89
N THR A 820 -0.07 14.14 12.62
CA THR A 820 -1.31 14.19 13.38
C THR A 820 -2.02 12.84 13.32
N ASP A 821 -2.51 12.38 14.47
CA ASP A 821 -3.25 11.13 14.66
C ASP A 821 -2.46 9.83 14.44
N ILE A 822 -1.13 9.91 14.29
CA ILE A 822 -0.23 8.74 14.17
C ILE A 822 0.71 8.72 15.36
N SER A 823 0.57 7.69 16.21
CA SER A 823 1.44 7.49 17.36
C SER A 823 2.81 6.93 16.95
N TYR A 824 3.78 7.07 17.85
CA TYR A 824 5.10 6.44 17.74
C TYR A 824 5.29 5.48 18.90
N GLY A 825 5.52 4.21 18.59
CA GLY A 825 5.44 3.13 19.56
C GLY A 825 6.65 2.20 19.52
N ARG A 826 6.78 1.35 20.54
CA ARG A 826 7.73 0.24 20.48
C ARG A 826 7.17 -0.88 19.61
N VAL A 827 7.98 -1.44 18.71
CA VAL A 827 7.60 -2.55 17.79
C VAL A 827 7.02 -3.76 18.54
N SER A 828 7.51 -3.98 19.76
CA SER A 828 6.88 -4.86 20.73
C SER A 828 6.98 -4.25 22.12
N ASP A 829 5.97 -4.45 22.96
CA ASP A 829 5.85 -3.79 24.25
C ASP A 829 7.13 -3.91 25.10
N GLY A 830 7.69 -2.75 25.48
CA GLY A 830 8.94 -2.67 26.26
C GLY A 830 10.24 -3.03 25.52
N SER A 831 10.20 -3.31 24.21
CA SER A 831 11.41 -3.61 23.40
C SER A 831 12.17 -2.37 22.96
N SER A 832 13.47 -2.45 22.71
CA SER A 832 14.28 -1.27 22.34
C SER A 832 14.02 -0.69 20.95
N ALA A 833 13.26 -1.38 20.09
CA ALA A 833 12.93 -0.92 18.74
C ALA A 833 11.66 -0.07 18.77
N TRP A 834 11.68 1.05 18.03
CA TRP A 834 10.57 1.98 17.87
C TRP A 834 10.21 2.11 16.40
N ASP A 835 8.92 2.20 16.08
CA ASP A 835 8.39 2.41 14.73
C ASP A 835 7.16 3.33 14.78
#